data_AF-A0A803TAH9-F1
#
_entry.id   AF-A0A803TAH9-F1
#
_cell.length_a   1.000
_cell.length_b   1.000
_cell.length_c   1.000
_cell.angle_alpha   90.00
_cell.angle_beta   90.00
_cell.angle_gamma   90.00
#
_symmetry.space_group_name_H-M   'P 1'
#
loop_
_entity.id
_entity.type
_entity.pdbx_description
1 polymer ?
#
loop_
_entity_poly.entity_id
_entity_poly.type
_entity_poly.pdbx_seq_one_letter_code
_entity_poly.pdbx_strand_id
1 'polypeptide(L)'
;MELSFSALCLLGCLGSVLGFGVDPSLQIDVLSELPLGDPLTGAFQVQGLHNGSKAFFFQGTSRNVKASPEKAELFFQKLRNKHEFTILVSLKQARLNSGVIFSIHHLDHRYLELESSGHRNEIRLHYRSGTHRSHTEVFPYILADDKWHRLSLAISASHLILHVDCNKIYERVVEKPYMDLPVGTAFWLGQRNSAHGYFKGIMQDVQLLVMPQGYISQCPDLNRTCPTCNDFHGLVQKIMELQDILAKTSAKLSRAEQRMTRLDQCYCERTCTMKGATYREFESWTDGCKNCTCMNGTIQCEALVCPISDCPPNSAPAYVDGKCCKECQPICVFEGKTYFEGERETIHSGDCILFECKDYKMQRVVKSNCAALSCPESQQISLSNSCCKVCKGHNFCSEGHKCLENSFCKNLEEKAVCSCRDGFRALREDNAYCEDELCAEVICTPAARSTSQDVDECAEGRHYCRENTMCVNTPGSFMCICKTGYIRIDDYSCTEHDECLTNQHNCDENALCFNTVGGHNCICKPGYTGNGTVCKAFCKDGCRNGGACIASNVCACPQGFTGASCETDIDECATGRHGCANDTICFNLDGGYDCRCPHGKNCTGDCVHEGKIKHNGQIWVLENDRCSVCSCQTGYVMCRRMVCDCENPTVDLFCCPECDPRLSSQCLHQNGEILYNSGDTWVQNCQQCRCLQGEVDCWPLPCPETECEFSVLPENECCPHCVTDPCQADTIRNDITKTCLDETNVVRFTGSSWIKHGTECTLCQCKNGHVCCSVDPQCLQEL
;
A
#
# COMPACT_ATOMS: atom_id res chain seq x y z
N MET A 1 60.04 5.26 -60.48
CA MET A 1 59.36 5.49 -59.20
C MET A 1 58.08 4.69 -59.23
N GLU A 2 58.22 3.38 -59.00
CA GLU A 2 57.77 2.68 -57.77
C GLU A 2 56.28 2.31 -57.90
N LEU A 3 55.90 1.16 -58.47
CA LEU A 3 56.08 -0.24 -58.06
C LEU A 3 55.56 -0.58 -56.65
N SER A 4 54.61 -1.53 -56.64
CA SER A 4 54.20 -2.45 -55.56
C SER A 4 53.02 -2.07 -54.64
N PHE A 5 51.82 -2.05 -55.24
CA PHE A 5 50.65 -2.75 -54.70
C PHE A 5 50.99 -4.25 -54.58
N SER A 6 51.58 -4.71 -53.47
CA SER A 6 51.63 -6.11 -52.96
C SER A 6 52.79 -6.28 -51.99
N ALA A 7 52.59 -6.02 -50.68
CA ALA A 7 53.35 -6.64 -49.59
C ALA A 7 52.94 -6.05 -48.23
N LEU A 8 51.74 -6.37 -47.74
CA LEU A 8 51.44 -6.42 -46.30
C LEU A 8 50.06 -7.09 -46.11
N CYS A 9 49.92 -8.27 -46.70
CA CYS A 9 48.74 -9.13 -46.61
C CYS A 9 49.08 -10.48 -45.95
N LEU A 10 49.96 -10.50 -44.93
CA LEU A 10 50.48 -11.77 -44.38
C LEU A 10 50.72 -11.86 -42.87
N LEU A 11 50.21 -10.97 -42.00
CA LEU A 11 50.47 -11.11 -40.54
C LEU A 11 49.33 -10.72 -39.59
N GLY A 12 48.06 -10.84 -39.99
CA GLY A 12 46.96 -10.45 -39.08
C GLY A 12 45.59 -11.04 -39.38
N CYS A 13 45.51 -12.31 -39.77
CA CYS A 13 44.24 -13.05 -39.77
C CYS A 13 44.30 -14.12 -38.67
N LEU A 14 43.79 -13.77 -37.49
CA LEU A 14 43.13 -14.64 -36.50
C LEU A 14 42.87 -13.80 -35.23
N GLY A 15 41.78 -13.04 -35.25
CA GLY A 15 41.27 -12.30 -34.10
C GLY A 15 39.76 -12.32 -34.16
N SER A 16 39.19 -13.50 -33.92
CA SER A 16 37.75 -13.71 -33.78
C SER A 16 37.18 -12.83 -32.67
N VAL A 17 36.02 -12.25 -32.97
CA VAL A 17 35.04 -11.60 -32.10
C VAL A 17 35.20 -11.97 -30.62
N LEU A 18 35.60 -11.01 -29.79
CA LEU A 18 35.57 -11.16 -28.32
C LEU A 18 34.11 -11.08 -27.87
N GLY A 19 33.51 -12.26 -27.68
CA GLY A 19 32.34 -12.41 -26.82
C GLY A 19 32.67 -12.04 -25.38
N PHE A 20 31.65 -11.66 -24.62
CA PHE A 20 31.71 -11.47 -23.17
C PHE A 20 32.15 -12.78 -22.48
N GLY A 21 33.45 -13.01 -22.38
CA GLY A 21 34.03 -14.10 -21.62
C GLY A 21 34.29 -13.66 -20.18
N VAL A 22 33.79 -14.42 -19.20
CA VAL A 22 34.22 -14.31 -17.80
C VAL A 22 35.72 -14.64 -17.73
N ASP A 23 36.49 -13.91 -16.93
CA ASP A 23 37.92 -14.14 -16.77
C ASP A 23 38.17 -15.60 -16.29
N PRO A 24 38.95 -16.42 -17.02
CA PRO A 24 39.26 -17.80 -16.64
C PRO A 24 39.88 -17.95 -15.24
N SER A 25 40.50 -16.89 -14.71
CA SER A 25 41.07 -16.89 -13.36
C SER A 25 39.99 -16.95 -12.26
N LEU A 26 38.78 -16.43 -12.52
CA LEU A 26 37.67 -16.34 -11.57
C LEU A 26 36.66 -17.49 -11.68
N GLN A 27 36.83 -18.36 -12.69
CA GLN A 27 35.97 -19.50 -12.96
C GLN A 27 36.61 -20.82 -12.54
N ILE A 28 35.80 -21.71 -11.97
CA ILE A 28 36.14 -23.11 -11.71
C ILE A 28 35.08 -23.95 -12.41
N ASP A 29 35.45 -24.62 -13.49
CA ASP A 29 34.60 -25.65 -14.11
C ASP A 29 34.89 -27.00 -13.45
N VAL A 30 33.93 -27.46 -12.66
CA VAL A 30 34.08 -28.64 -11.81
C VAL A 30 34.07 -29.92 -12.66
N LEU A 31 33.31 -29.95 -13.78
CA LEU A 31 33.16 -31.15 -14.60
C LEU A 31 34.36 -31.41 -15.51
N SER A 32 35.04 -30.37 -15.99
CA SER A 32 36.26 -30.52 -16.78
C SER A 32 37.47 -30.91 -15.93
N GLU A 33 37.46 -30.54 -14.65
CA GLU A 33 38.57 -30.78 -13.74
C GLU A 33 38.49 -32.13 -13.00
N LEU A 34 37.31 -32.74 -12.88
CA LEU A 34 37.17 -34.06 -12.28
C LEU A 34 37.58 -35.18 -13.28
N PRO A 35 38.23 -36.27 -12.81
CA PRO A 35 38.60 -37.41 -13.64
C PRO A 35 37.38 -38.27 -13.97
N LEU A 36 36.45 -37.76 -14.78
CA LEU A 36 35.20 -38.44 -15.17
C LEU A 36 35.35 -39.28 -16.46
N GLY A 37 36.58 -39.63 -16.83
CA GLY A 37 36.94 -40.18 -18.15
C GLY A 37 37.29 -41.67 -18.22
N ASP A 38 37.52 -42.35 -17.09
CA ASP A 38 37.87 -43.78 -17.08
C ASP A 38 36.68 -44.66 -16.65
N PRO A 39 36.56 -45.91 -17.15
CA PRO A 39 35.41 -46.78 -16.90
C PRO A 39 35.49 -47.40 -15.50
N LEU A 40 35.45 -46.58 -14.45
CA LEU A 40 35.14 -47.03 -13.09
C LEU A 40 34.56 -45.88 -12.25
N THR A 41 33.36 -46.16 -11.72
CA THR A 41 32.60 -45.47 -10.65
C THR A 41 31.54 -44.41 -11.02
N GLY A 42 30.46 -44.87 -11.68
CA GLY A 42 29.08 -44.41 -11.40
C GLY A 42 28.62 -43.07 -11.98
N ALA A 43 29.38 -42.48 -12.90
CA ALA A 43 28.98 -41.35 -13.73
C ALA A 43 29.32 -41.63 -15.20
N PHE A 44 28.38 -41.43 -16.11
CA PHE A 44 28.54 -41.71 -17.54
C PHE A 44 28.32 -40.44 -18.36
N GLN A 45 29.19 -40.16 -19.33
CA GLN A 45 28.97 -39.01 -20.20
C GLN A 45 27.74 -39.26 -21.10
N VAL A 46 26.82 -38.29 -21.15
CA VAL A 46 25.58 -38.33 -21.93
C VAL A 46 25.39 -37.02 -22.69
N GLN A 47 24.40 -36.98 -23.59
CA GLN A 47 24.00 -35.73 -24.22
C GLN A 47 23.23 -34.85 -23.21
N GLY A 48 23.67 -33.60 -23.07
CA GLY A 48 23.09 -32.62 -22.16
C GLY A 48 21.96 -31.80 -22.75
N LEU A 49 21.56 -30.75 -22.02
CA LEU A 49 20.62 -29.71 -22.43
C LEU A 49 21.07 -28.99 -23.71
N HIS A 50 22.38 -28.80 -23.88
CA HIS A 50 22.97 -28.18 -25.07
C HIS A 50 24.31 -28.85 -25.44
N ASN A 51 24.72 -28.72 -26.70
CA ASN A 51 25.90 -29.41 -27.25
C ASN A 51 27.26 -28.71 -26.96
N GLY A 52 27.24 -27.59 -26.23
CA GLY A 52 28.43 -26.76 -25.97
C GLY A 52 29.30 -27.23 -24.81
N SER A 53 28.78 -28.08 -23.91
CA SER A 53 29.49 -28.58 -22.74
C SER A 53 29.16 -30.05 -22.47
N LYS A 54 30.01 -30.74 -21.69
CA LYS A 54 29.83 -32.17 -21.37
C LYS A 54 28.79 -32.32 -20.27
N ALA A 55 27.87 -33.28 -20.43
CA ALA A 55 26.92 -33.66 -19.40
C ALA A 55 27.22 -35.08 -18.89
N PHE A 56 26.98 -35.30 -17.61
CA PHE A 56 27.23 -36.59 -16.95
C PHE A 56 25.98 -37.08 -16.25
N PHE A 57 25.63 -38.34 -16.50
CA PHE A 57 24.54 -39.06 -15.87
C PHE A 57 25.06 -39.83 -14.65
N PHE A 58 24.53 -39.48 -13.49
CA PHE A 58 24.88 -40.05 -12.19
C PHE A 58 23.88 -41.16 -11.83
N GLN A 59 24.34 -42.41 -11.83
CA GLN A 59 23.53 -43.59 -11.53
C GLN A 59 24.27 -44.54 -10.58
N GLY A 60 23.52 -45.31 -9.78
CA GLY A 60 24.05 -46.34 -8.87
C GLY A 60 24.02 -45.95 -7.39
N THR A 61 24.31 -46.92 -6.53
CA THR A 61 24.30 -46.82 -5.06
C THR A 61 25.71 -46.83 -4.45
N SER A 62 26.76 -46.92 -5.27
CA SER A 62 28.16 -46.79 -4.86
C SER A 62 28.93 -46.09 -5.98
N ARG A 63 29.55 -44.95 -5.64
CA ARG A 63 30.40 -44.16 -6.53
C ARG A 63 31.34 -43.29 -5.71
N ASN A 64 32.44 -42.86 -6.32
CA ASN A 64 33.48 -42.07 -5.67
C ASN A 64 33.87 -40.87 -6.53
N VAL A 65 32.92 -39.95 -6.72
CA VAL A 65 33.13 -38.74 -7.51
C VAL A 65 33.69 -37.63 -6.60
N LYS A 66 35.00 -37.74 -6.33
CA LYS A 66 35.78 -36.80 -5.51
C LYS A 66 36.88 -36.18 -6.36
N ALA A 67 37.17 -34.89 -6.14
CA ALA A 67 38.33 -34.24 -6.73
C ALA A 67 39.64 -34.79 -6.15
N SER A 68 40.68 -34.90 -6.98
CA SER A 68 42.03 -35.21 -6.49
C SER A 68 42.49 -34.13 -5.50
N PRO A 69 43.30 -34.45 -4.48
CA PRO A 69 43.72 -33.47 -3.47
C PRO A 69 44.38 -32.23 -4.07
N GLU A 70 45.17 -32.39 -5.13
CA GLU A 70 45.84 -31.30 -5.85
C GLU A 70 44.86 -30.34 -6.53
N LYS A 71 43.83 -30.88 -7.20
CA LYS A 71 42.79 -30.08 -7.87
C LYS A 71 41.81 -29.46 -6.88
N ALA A 72 41.48 -30.18 -5.81
CA ALA A 72 40.65 -29.66 -4.73
C ALA A 72 41.32 -28.44 -4.07
N GLU A 73 42.63 -28.50 -3.79
CA GLU A 73 43.35 -27.35 -3.24
C GLU A 73 43.34 -26.16 -4.21
N LEU A 74 43.42 -26.38 -5.53
CA LEU A 74 43.28 -25.30 -6.52
C LEU A 74 41.90 -24.63 -6.45
N PHE A 75 40.83 -25.40 -6.25
CA PHE A 75 39.49 -24.84 -6.06
C PHE A 75 39.41 -24.01 -4.79
N PHE A 76 39.97 -24.53 -3.69
CA PHE A 76 39.93 -23.87 -2.40
C PHE A 76 40.82 -22.63 -2.35
N GLN A 77 41.96 -22.61 -3.05
CA GLN A 77 42.79 -21.40 -3.17
C GLN A 77 42.03 -20.23 -3.80
N LYS A 78 41.18 -20.51 -4.80
CA LYS A 78 40.34 -19.49 -5.44
C LYS A 78 39.19 -19.02 -4.54
N LEU A 79 38.73 -19.85 -3.61
CA LEU A 79 37.62 -19.55 -2.68
C LEU A 79 38.09 -18.99 -1.31
N ARG A 80 39.35 -19.22 -0.90
CA ARG A 80 39.89 -18.81 0.40
C ARG A 80 39.88 -17.28 0.52
N ASN A 81 39.46 -16.75 1.68
CA ASN A 81 39.24 -15.32 1.91
C ASN A 81 38.28 -14.61 0.93
N LYS A 82 37.44 -15.34 0.19
CA LYS A 82 36.40 -14.77 -0.67
C LYS A 82 35.03 -14.97 -0.02
N HIS A 83 34.29 -13.87 0.09
CA HIS A 83 32.94 -13.87 0.65
C HIS A 83 31.86 -13.67 -0.43
N GLU A 84 32.27 -13.59 -1.69
CA GLU A 84 31.41 -13.37 -2.83
C GLU A 84 31.68 -14.44 -3.88
N PHE A 85 30.74 -15.35 -4.06
CA PHE A 85 30.83 -16.38 -5.07
C PHE A 85 29.43 -16.86 -5.48
N THR A 86 29.33 -17.38 -6.69
CA THR A 86 28.11 -17.92 -7.26
C THR A 86 28.34 -19.37 -7.68
N ILE A 87 27.42 -20.23 -7.27
CA ILE A 87 27.35 -21.63 -7.69
C ILE A 87 26.38 -21.70 -8.87
N LEU A 88 26.81 -22.31 -9.97
CA LEU A 88 26.00 -22.53 -11.17
C LEU A 88 25.95 -24.02 -11.49
N VAL A 89 24.74 -24.53 -11.73
CA VAL A 89 24.52 -25.93 -12.07
C VAL A 89 23.34 -26.04 -13.03
N SER A 90 23.51 -26.74 -14.14
CA SER A 90 22.39 -27.20 -14.97
C SER A 90 22.13 -28.68 -14.64
N LEU A 91 20.95 -29.03 -14.15
CA LEU A 91 20.68 -30.41 -13.71
C LEU A 91 19.30 -30.89 -14.12
N LYS A 92 19.17 -32.21 -14.30
CA LYS A 92 17.92 -32.93 -14.43
C LYS A 92 17.91 -34.05 -13.39
N GLN A 93 17.11 -33.90 -12.33
CA GLN A 93 17.10 -34.84 -11.20
C GLN A 93 15.90 -35.79 -11.28
N ALA A 94 16.15 -37.07 -11.01
CA ALA A 94 15.12 -38.10 -11.01
C ALA A 94 14.04 -37.82 -9.93
N ARG A 95 12.79 -38.12 -10.24
CA ARG A 95 11.65 -37.83 -9.36
C ARG A 95 11.83 -38.42 -7.96
N LEU A 96 11.50 -37.63 -6.93
CA LEU A 96 11.63 -37.98 -5.50
C LEU A 96 13.05 -38.30 -5.01
N ASN A 97 14.10 -38.20 -5.84
CA ASN A 97 15.46 -38.43 -5.37
C ASN A 97 15.88 -37.32 -4.40
N SER A 98 16.41 -37.69 -3.23
CA SER A 98 17.13 -36.76 -2.36
C SER A 98 18.62 -37.01 -2.51
N GLY A 99 19.36 -36.00 -2.96
CA GLY A 99 20.76 -36.14 -3.34
C GLY A 99 21.52 -34.83 -3.23
N VAL A 100 22.81 -34.95 -2.94
CA VAL A 100 23.71 -33.81 -2.80
C VAL A 100 24.25 -33.43 -4.17
N ILE A 101 24.12 -32.15 -4.53
CA ILE A 101 24.63 -31.61 -5.79
C ILE A 101 26.15 -31.49 -5.73
N PHE A 102 26.67 -30.87 -4.67
CA PHE A 102 28.09 -30.90 -4.32
C PHE A 102 28.28 -30.74 -2.81
N SER A 103 29.43 -31.19 -2.30
CA SER A 103 29.79 -31.10 -0.88
C SER A 103 31.28 -30.77 -0.72
N ILE A 104 31.56 -29.79 0.12
CA ILE A 104 32.89 -29.44 0.63
C ILE A 104 32.92 -29.84 2.10
N HIS A 105 33.69 -30.88 2.40
CA HIS A 105 33.82 -31.37 3.77
C HIS A 105 35.26 -31.61 4.16
N HIS A 106 35.52 -31.45 5.45
CA HIS A 106 36.79 -31.84 6.06
C HIS A 106 36.46 -32.64 7.32
N LEU A 107 36.91 -33.91 7.33
CA LEU A 107 36.53 -34.88 8.36
C LEU A 107 35.00 -35.00 8.45
N ASP A 108 34.40 -34.74 9.62
CA ASP A 108 32.95 -34.79 9.86
C ASP A 108 32.24 -33.44 9.66
N HIS A 109 32.97 -32.38 9.33
CA HIS A 109 32.41 -31.03 9.21
C HIS A 109 32.07 -30.68 7.76
N ARG A 110 30.80 -30.26 7.56
CA ARG A 110 30.28 -29.72 6.30
C ARG A 110 30.54 -28.21 6.26
N TYR A 111 31.45 -27.78 5.41
CA TYR A 111 31.79 -26.35 5.27
C TYR A 111 30.83 -25.66 4.30
N LEU A 112 30.52 -26.33 3.19
CA LEU A 112 29.55 -25.87 2.21
C LEU A 112 28.98 -27.10 1.48
N GLU A 113 27.67 -27.27 1.52
CA GLU A 113 27.00 -28.40 0.86
C GLU A 113 25.64 -27.95 0.34
N LEU A 114 25.38 -28.24 -0.93
CA LEU A 114 24.10 -27.97 -1.59
C LEU A 114 23.38 -29.29 -1.85
N GLU A 115 22.24 -29.48 -1.20
CA GLU A 115 21.42 -30.68 -1.28
C GLU A 115 20.07 -30.35 -1.95
N SER A 116 19.59 -31.25 -2.79
CA SER A 116 18.22 -31.22 -3.32
C SER A 116 17.45 -32.42 -2.78
N SER A 117 16.38 -32.16 -2.02
CA SER A 117 15.52 -33.19 -1.46
C SER A 117 14.20 -33.31 -2.23
N GLY A 118 14.11 -34.32 -3.10
CA GLY A 118 12.87 -34.62 -3.81
C GLY A 118 11.75 -35.20 -2.95
N HIS A 119 12.05 -35.74 -1.76
CA HIS A 119 11.01 -36.24 -0.85
C HIS A 119 10.32 -35.12 -0.06
N ARG A 120 11.05 -34.04 0.22
CA ARG A 120 10.58 -32.88 0.98
C ARG A 120 10.33 -31.66 0.10
N ASN A 121 10.53 -31.78 -1.22
CA ASN A 121 10.29 -30.72 -2.20
C ASN A 121 11.04 -29.42 -1.88
N GLU A 122 12.32 -29.55 -1.52
CA GLU A 122 13.14 -28.43 -1.05
C GLU A 122 14.61 -28.55 -1.47
N ILE A 123 15.26 -27.39 -1.57
CA ILE A 123 16.70 -27.22 -1.75
C ILE A 123 17.28 -26.78 -0.41
N ARG A 124 18.41 -27.35 -0.01
CA ARG A 124 19.07 -27.05 1.26
C ARG A 124 20.50 -26.60 1.04
N LEU A 125 20.85 -25.46 1.63
CA LEU A 125 22.24 -25.02 1.71
C LEU A 125 22.73 -25.21 3.14
N HIS A 126 23.69 -26.10 3.33
CA HIS A 126 24.43 -26.22 4.57
C HIS A 126 25.74 -25.42 4.45
N TYR A 127 26.00 -24.54 5.41
CA TYR A 127 27.26 -23.79 5.45
C TYR A 127 27.70 -23.56 6.90
N ARG A 128 28.97 -23.23 7.08
CA ARG A 128 29.54 -22.88 8.39
C ARG A 128 29.85 -21.40 8.45
N SER A 129 29.51 -20.72 9.54
CA SER A 129 29.83 -19.30 9.72
C SER A 129 31.16 -19.09 10.44
N GLY A 130 31.64 -17.85 10.50
CA GLY A 130 32.92 -17.49 11.13
C GLY A 130 32.98 -17.78 12.64
N THR A 131 31.83 -17.99 13.29
CA THR A 131 31.74 -18.41 14.71
C THR A 131 31.86 -19.94 14.87
N HIS A 132 32.18 -20.66 13.80
CA HIS A 132 32.23 -22.12 13.71
C HIS A 132 30.88 -22.82 13.91
N ARG A 133 29.76 -22.10 13.92
CA ARG A 133 28.39 -22.64 13.94
C ARG A 133 27.97 -23.14 12.56
N SER A 134 27.19 -24.22 12.54
CA SER A 134 26.64 -24.80 11.30
C SER A 134 25.22 -24.29 11.07
N HIS A 135 24.97 -23.75 9.88
CA HIS A 135 23.68 -23.21 9.45
C HIS A 135 23.11 -24.05 8.32
N THR A 136 21.78 -24.05 8.20
CA THR A 136 21.04 -24.75 7.14
C THR A 136 19.93 -23.84 6.63
N GLU A 137 20.07 -23.35 5.41
CA GLU A 137 18.99 -22.65 4.72
C GLU A 137 18.15 -23.65 3.95
N VAL A 138 16.82 -23.50 4.04
CA VAL A 138 15.86 -24.37 3.37
C VAL A 138 15.00 -23.52 2.44
N PHE A 139 14.98 -23.91 1.17
CA PHE A 139 14.21 -23.24 0.12
C PHE A 139 13.15 -24.23 -0.41
N PRO A 140 11.85 -23.99 -0.19
CA PRO A 140 10.81 -24.83 -0.75
C PRO A 140 10.77 -24.65 -2.27
N TYR A 141 11.34 -25.61 -3.00
CA TYR A 141 11.39 -25.66 -4.45
C TYR A 141 11.69 -27.09 -4.93
N ILE A 142 10.99 -27.53 -5.97
CA ILE A 142 11.09 -28.88 -6.51
C ILE A 142 12.07 -28.90 -7.69
N LEU A 143 13.26 -29.47 -7.50
CA LEU A 143 14.19 -29.78 -8.60
C LEU A 143 14.07 -31.23 -9.10
N ALA A 144 13.49 -32.12 -8.29
CA ALA A 144 13.38 -33.54 -8.55
C ALA A 144 12.06 -33.88 -9.27
N ASP A 145 11.87 -33.35 -10.47
CA ASP A 145 10.67 -33.53 -11.30
C ASP A 145 10.96 -34.20 -12.66
N ASP A 146 12.19 -34.67 -12.87
CA ASP A 146 12.71 -35.20 -14.14
C ASP A 146 12.75 -34.20 -15.30
N LYS A 147 12.74 -32.89 -15.03
CA LYS A 147 12.98 -31.84 -16.03
C LYS A 147 14.35 -31.18 -15.84
N TRP A 148 14.78 -30.47 -16.87
CA TRP A 148 16.02 -29.68 -16.82
C TRP A 148 15.76 -28.38 -16.07
N HIS A 149 16.64 -28.08 -15.13
CA HIS A 149 16.66 -26.84 -14.36
C HIS A 149 18.04 -26.19 -14.40
N ARG A 150 18.06 -24.86 -14.51
CA ARG A 150 19.24 -24.01 -14.38
C ARG A 150 19.26 -23.38 -13.00
N LEU A 151 20.08 -23.92 -12.11
CA LEU A 151 20.22 -23.47 -10.74
C LEU A 151 21.39 -22.48 -10.62
N SER A 152 21.13 -21.30 -10.06
CA SER A 152 22.16 -20.35 -9.69
C SER A 152 21.97 -19.88 -8.26
N LEU A 153 22.99 -20.06 -7.43
CA LEU A 153 22.99 -19.66 -6.04
C LEU A 153 24.14 -18.68 -5.81
N ALA A 154 23.81 -17.40 -5.73
CA ALA A 154 24.75 -16.31 -5.50
C ALA A 154 24.83 -15.99 -4.02
N ILE A 155 26.04 -15.96 -3.47
CA ILE A 155 26.34 -15.61 -2.09
C ILE A 155 27.22 -14.37 -2.13
N SER A 156 26.76 -13.30 -1.48
CA SER A 156 27.46 -12.02 -1.36
C SER A 156 27.48 -11.58 0.10
N ALA A 157 28.57 -11.89 0.80
CA ALA A 157 28.73 -11.66 2.24
C ALA A 157 27.54 -12.20 3.06
N SER A 158 26.63 -11.34 3.49
CA SER A 158 25.44 -11.68 4.28
C SER A 158 24.16 -11.83 3.45
N HIS A 159 24.27 -11.87 2.12
CA HIS A 159 23.12 -11.99 1.22
C HIS A 159 23.22 -13.26 0.39
N LEU A 160 22.13 -13.99 0.32
CA LEU A 160 21.97 -15.19 -0.50
C LEU A 160 20.81 -14.98 -1.47
N ILE A 161 21.07 -15.19 -2.75
CA ILE A 161 20.06 -15.09 -3.81
C ILE A 161 20.04 -16.38 -4.60
N LEU A 162 18.86 -17.03 -4.62
CA LEU A 162 18.62 -18.25 -5.37
C LEU A 162 17.80 -17.95 -6.63
N HIS A 163 18.36 -18.30 -7.78
CA HIS A 163 17.67 -18.32 -9.06
C HIS A 163 17.47 -19.75 -9.56
N VAL A 164 16.30 -20.00 -10.14
CA VAL A 164 16.02 -21.23 -10.89
C VAL A 164 15.41 -20.83 -12.24
N ASP A 165 15.96 -21.38 -13.32
CA ASP A 165 15.52 -21.12 -14.70
C ASP A 165 15.48 -19.62 -15.05
N CYS A 166 16.50 -18.89 -14.58
CA CYS A 166 16.65 -17.44 -14.73
C CYS A 166 15.62 -16.58 -13.98
N ASN A 167 14.82 -17.17 -13.08
CA ASN A 167 13.91 -16.44 -12.21
C ASN A 167 14.47 -16.35 -10.79
N LYS A 168 14.38 -15.18 -10.15
CA LYS A 168 14.73 -15.02 -8.73
C LYS A 168 13.64 -15.67 -7.88
N ILE A 169 13.96 -16.77 -7.20
CA ILE A 169 13.00 -17.53 -6.40
C ILE A 169 13.03 -17.07 -4.94
N TYR A 170 14.23 -16.95 -4.35
CA TYR A 170 14.39 -16.55 -2.95
C TYR A 170 15.56 -15.60 -2.76
N GLU A 171 15.41 -14.70 -1.79
CA GLU A 171 16.43 -13.78 -1.31
C GLU A 171 16.43 -13.83 0.22
N ARG A 172 17.58 -14.11 0.84
CA ARG A 172 17.74 -14.29 2.28
C ARG A 172 18.95 -13.52 2.79
N VAL A 173 18.82 -12.99 4.00
CA VAL A 173 19.96 -12.46 4.76
C VAL A 173 20.48 -13.59 5.64
N VAL A 174 21.77 -13.90 5.50
CA VAL A 174 22.44 -15.04 6.14
C VAL A 174 23.71 -14.59 6.85
N GLU A 175 24.21 -15.38 7.81
CA GLU A 175 25.56 -15.15 8.34
C GLU A 175 26.59 -15.42 7.25
N LYS A 176 27.68 -14.64 7.23
CA LYS A 176 28.74 -14.80 6.23
C LYS A 176 29.33 -16.22 6.27
N PRO A 177 29.36 -16.98 5.14
CA PRO A 177 30.00 -18.28 5.10
C PRO A 177 31.51 -18.16 5.32
N TYR A 178 32.04 -19.05 6.15
CA TYR A 178 33.45 -19.16 6.46
C TYR A 178 34.16 -20.03 5.40
N MET A 179 34.93 -19.37 4.53
CA MET A 179 35.60 -20.00 3.39
C MET A 179 37.11 -20.24 3.62
N ASP A 180 37.59 -20.13 4.86
CA ASP A 180 38.96 -20.51 5.21
C ASP A 180 39.04 -22.01 5.49
N LEU A 181 39.15 -22.74 4.39
CA LEU A 181 39.12 -24.20 4.38
C LEU A 181 40.48 -24.79 4.84
N PRO A 182 40.48 -25.75 5.78
CA PRO A 182 41.70 -26.41 6.26
C PRO A 182 42.34 -27.30 5.19
N VAL A 183 43.64 -27.56 5.32
CA VAL A 183 44.40 -28.44 4.41
C VAL A 183 43.87 -29.87 4.51
N GLY A 184 43.63 -30.52 3.37
CA GLY A 184 43.04 -31.87 3.31
C GLY A 184 41.50 -31.87 3.26
N THR A 185 40.87 -30.72 3.03
CA THR A 185 39.45 -30.65 2.66
C THR A 185 39.17 -31.43 1.36
N ALA A 186 38.01 -32.05 1.26
CA ALA A 186 37.60 -32.84 0.11
C ALA A 186 36.41 -32.19 -0.61
N PHE A 187 36.48 -32.14 -1.94
CA PHE A 187 35.37 -31.72 -2.80
C PHE A 187 34.72 -32.95 -3.44
N TRP A 188 33.40 -33.08 -3.25
CA TRP A 188 32.60 -34.17 -3.79
C TRP A 188 31.49 -33.63 -4.67
N LEU A 189 31.23 -34.32 -5.78
CA LEU A 189 30.19 -33.96 -6.74
C LEU A 189 29.13 -35.06 -6.83
N GLY A 190 27.86 -34.69 -6.77
CA GLY A 190 26.75 -35.62 -6.83
C GLY A 190 26.64 -36.52 -5.59
N GLN A 191 27.48 -36.38 -4.58
CA GLN A 191 27.49 -37.23 -3.39
C GLN A 191 28.05 -36.48 -2.18
N ARG A 192 27.60 -36.85 -0.98
CA ARG A 192 28.12 -36.28 0.28
C ARG A 192 29.48 -36.87 0.63
N ASN A 193 29.58 -38.19 0.53
CA ASN A 193 30.78 -38.98 0.80
C ASN A 193 30.71 -40.29 -0.02
N SER A 194 31.54 -41.27 0.31
CA SER A 194 31.59 -42.56 -0.41
C SER A 194 30.34 -43.43 -0.21
N ALA A 195 29.49 -43.17 0.79
CA ALA A 195 28.38 -44.04 1.22
C ALA A 195 26.98 -43.38 1.22
N HIS A 196 26.88 -42.04 1.20
CA HIS A 196 25.64 -41.31 1.44
C HIS A 196 25.45 -40.10 0.49
N GLY A 197 24.18 -39.67 0.34
CA GLY A 197 23.81 -38.44 -0.35
C GLY A 197 23.82 -38.51 -1.88
N TYR A 198 23.53 -39.68 -2.48
CA TYR A 198 23.63 -39.87 -3.93
C TYR A 198 22.55 -39.13 -4.74
N PHE A 199 22.97 -38.13 -5.50
CA PHE A 199 22.20 -37.54 -6.60
C PHE A 199 21.96 -38.53 -7.75
N LYS A 200 20.71 -38.68 -8.19
CA LYS A 200 20.34 -39.50 -9.36
C LYS A 200 19.78 -38.58 -10.42
N GLY A 201 20.44 -38.53 -11.58
CA GLY A 201 20.07 -37.59 -12.63
C GLY A 201 21.25 -37.19 -13.49
N ILE A 202 21.06 -36.18 -14.32
CA ILE A 202 22.08 -35.64 -15.21
C ILE A 202 22.53 -34.27 -14.67
N MET A 203 23.83 -33.99 -14.67
CA MET A 203 24.35 -32.63 -14.45
C MET A 203 25.19 -32.18 -15.64
N GLN A 204 25.14 -30.88 -15.90
CA GLN A 204 25.88 -30.15 -16.93
C GLN A 204 26.25 -28.76 -16.36
N ASP A 205 27.33 -28.14 -16.85
CA ASP A 205 27.76 -26.78 -16.47
C ASP A 205 27.93 -26.54 -14.97
N VAL A 206 28.53 -27.47 -14.23
CA VAL A 206 28.81 -27.26 -12.81
C VAL A 206 29.98 -26.31 -12.66
N GLN A 207 29.70 -25.07 -12.25
CA GLN A 207 30.71 -24.01 -12.13
C GLN A 207 30.63 -23.28 -10.80
N LEU A 208 31.79 -22.88 -10.29
CA LEU A 208 31.92 -21.94 -9.18
C LEU A 208 32.59 -20.67 -9.70
N LEU A 209 31.90 -19.54 -9.59
CA LEU A 209 32.38 -18.23 -10.03
C LEU A 209 32.63 -17.34 -8.82
N VAL A 210 33.84 -16.78 -8.69
CA VAL A 210 34.20 -15.88 -7.58
C VAL A 210 33.76 -14.44 -7.91
N MET A 211 32.45 -14.22 -7.96
CA MET A 211 31.81 -12.92 -8.19
C MET A 211 30.36 -12.94 -7.68
N PRO A 212 29.82 -11.80 -7.19
CA PRO A 212 28.47 -11.75 -6.62
C PRO A 212 27.35 -11.81 -7.67
N GLN A 213 27.60 -11.34 -8.91
CA GLN A 213 26.66 -11.40 -10.04
C GLN A 213 26.94 -12.54 -11.03
N GLY A 214 27.44 -13.68 -10.55
CA GLY A 214 27.82 -14.80 -11.40
C GLY A 214 26.64 -15.44 -12.16
N TYR A 215 25.40 -15.24 -11.68
CA TYR A 215 24.18 -15.72 -12.32
C TYR A 215 23.98 -15.16 -13.73
N ILE A 216 24.56 -13.99 -14.04
CA ILE A 216 24.50 -13.35 -15.36
C ILE A 216 25.15 -14.23 -16.43
N SER A 217 26.14 -15.04 -16.08
CA SER A 217 26.77 -15.95 -17.04
C SER A 217 25.84 -17.08 -17.51
N GLN A 218 24.92 -17.54 -16.66
CA GLN A 218 23.88 -18.52 -17.01
C GLN A 218 22.65 -17.85 -17.66
N CYS A 219 22.41 -16.58 -17.35
CA CYS A 219 21.25 -15.79 -17.76
C CYS A 219 21.67 -14.35 -18.15
N PRO A 220 22.27 -14.13 -19.34
CA PRO A 220 22.81 -12.84 -19.77
C PRO A 220 21.75 -11.75 -19.96
N ASP A 221 20.50 -12.14 -20.22
CA ASP A 221 19.38 -11.22 -20.41
C ASP A 221 18.87 -10.59 -19.10
N LEU A 222 19.31 -11.08 -17.92
CA LEU A 222 18.89 -10.52 -16.62
C LEU A 222 19.41 -9.09 -16.38
N ASN A 223 20.48 -8.67 -17.09
CA ASN A 223 21.08 -7.33 -16.96
C ASN A 223 20.65 -6.36 -18.08
N ARG A 224 19.73 -6.77 -18.97
CA ARG A 224 19.17 -5.90 -20.03
C ARG A 224 17.96 -5.08 -19.56
N THR A 225 17.55 -5.26 -18.32
CA THR A 225 16.45 -4.52 -17.70
C THR A 225 17.00 -3.48 -16.73
N CYS A 226 16.80 -2.22 -17.09
CA CYS A 226 17.10 -1.04 -16.28
C CYS A 226 16.55 -1.19 -14.84
N PRO A 227 17.10 -0.46 -13.84
CA PRO A 227 16.69 -0.57 -12.44
C PRO A 227 15.20 -0.29 -12.17
N THR A 228 14.46 0.27 -13.13
CA THR A 228 13.01 0.52 -13.07
C THR A 228 12.15 -0.58 -13.69
N CYS A 229 12.73 -1.58 -14.37
CA CYS A 229 11.96 -2.59 -15.10
C CYS A 229 11.54 -3.81 -14.27
N ASN A 230 12.18 -4.07 -13.12
CA ASN A 230 11.74 -5.17 -12.25
C ASN A 230 10.37 -4.85 -11.62
N ASP A 231 10.10 -3.56 -11.37
CA ASP A 231 8.77 -3.07 -11.00
C ASP A 231 7.80 -3.03 -12.20
N PHE A 232 8.29 -2.81 -13.44
CA PHE A 232 7.43 -2.85 -14.62
C PHE A 232 6.94 -4.26 -14.97
N HIS A 233 7.77 -5.29 -14.84
CA HIS A 233 7.31 -6.68 -15.02
C HIS A 233 6.39 -7.14 -13.89
N GLY A 234 6.65 -6.72 -12.64
CA GLY A 234 5.73 -6.90 -11.52
C GLY A 234 4.39 -6.21 -11.77
N LEU A 235 4.41 -4.98 -12.28
CA LEU A 235 3.23 -4.21 -12.65
C LEU A 235 2.49 -4.84 -13.84
N VAL A 236 3.19 -5.27 -14.89
CA VAL A 236 2.59 -5.95 -16.05
C VAL A 236 1.99 -7.28 -15.65
N GLN A 237 2.64 -8.06 -14.77
CA GLN A 237 2.08 -9.31 -14.26
C GLN A 237 0.88 -9.05 -13.36
N LYS A 238 0.91 -7.98 -12.55
CA LYS A 238 -0.24 -7.52 -11.77
C LYS A 238 -1.37 -6.99 -12.64
N ILE A 239 -1.08 -6.30 -13.74
CA ILE A 239 -2.06 -5.83 -14.73
C ILE A 239 -2.65 -7.03 -15.48
N MET A 240 -1.86 -8.05 -15.84
CA MET A 240 -2.36 -9.28 -16.44
C MET A 240 -3.22 -10.09 -15.47
N GLU A 241 -2.85 -10.18 -14.19
CA GLU A 241 -3.69 -10.74 -13.12
C GLU A 241 -4.99 -9.94 -12.96
N LEU A 242 -4.91 -8.60 -12.96
CA LEU A 242 -6.10 -7.73 -12.88
C LEU A 242 -6.98 -7.85 -14.11
N GLN A 243 -6.39 -7.98 -15.31
CA GLN A 243 -7.11 -8.22 -16.56
C GLN A 243 -7.78 -9.59 -16.58
N ASP A 244 -7.14 -10.63 -16.02
CA ASP A 244 -7.75 -11.96 -15.87
C ASP A 244 -8.88 -11.92 -14.83
N ILE A 245 -8.72 -11.17 -13.73
CA ILE A 245 -9.80 -10.93 -12.76
C ILE A 245 -10.91 -10.09 -13.39
N LEU A 246 -10.61 -9.06 -14.19
CA LEU A 246 -11.58 -8.23 -14.93
C LEU A 246 -12.34 -9.05 -15.98
N ALA A 247 -11.66 -9.95 -16.69
CA ALA A 247 -12.29 -10.85 -17.65
C ALA A 247 -13.18 -11.87 -16.95
N LYS A 248 -12.73 -12.43 -15.81
CA LYS A 248 -13.53 -13.36 -14.98
C LYS A 248 -14.71 -12.67 -14.32
N THR A 249 -14.55 -11.44 -13.85
CA THR A 249 -15.63 -10.65 -13.25
C THR A 249 -16.59 -10.13 -14.31
N SER A 250 -16.12 -9.69 -15.48
CA SER A 250 -16.96 -9.35 -16.65
C SER A 250 -17.73 -10.57 -17.15
N ALA A 251 -17.13 -11.76 -17.20
CA ALA A 251 -17.85 -12.99 -17.56
C ALA A 251 -18.88 -13.40 -16.49
N LYS A 252 -18.58 -13.18 -15.20
CA LYS A 252 -19.54 -13.37 -14.10
C LYS A 252 -20.65 -12.32 -14.14
N LEU A 253 -20.32 -11.07 -14.47
CA LEU A 253 -21.25 -9.94 -14.59
C LEU A 253 -22.16 -10.15 -15.79
N SER A 254 -21.64 -10.54 -16.96
CA SER A 254 -22.43 -10.90 -18.14
C SER A 254 -23.39 -12.07 -17.86
N ARG A 255 -22.96 -13.07 -17.09
CA ARG A 255 -23.85 -14.15 -16.62
C ARG A 255 -24.89 -13.67 -15.59
N ALA A 256 -24.55 -12.69 -14.76
CA ALA A 256 -25.47 -12.06 -13.82
C ALA A 256 -26.47 -11.14 -14.52
N GLU A 257 -26.04 -10.37 -15.52
CA GLU A 257 -26.84 -9.54 -16.42
C GLU A 257 -27.80 -10.39 -17.24
N GLN A 258 -27.35 -11.55 -17.76
CA GLN A 258 -28.22 -12.53 -18.43
C GLN A 258 -29.26 -13.16 -17.49
N ARG A 259 -28.95 -13.26 -16.20
CA ARG A 259 -29.91 -13.69 -15.16
C ARG A 259 -30.87 -12.56 -14.79
N MET A 260 -30.40 -11.31 -14.72
CA MET A 260 -31.23 -10.12 -14.50
C MET A 260 -32.17 -9.84 -15.68
N THR A 261 -31.74 -10.00 -16.93
CA THR A 261 -32.62 -9.84 -18.11
C THR A 261 -33.73 -10.88 -18.18
N ARG A 262 -33.56 -12.05 -17.51
CA ARG A 262 -34.65 -13.03 -17.32
C ARG A 262 -35.62 -12.65 -16.19
N LEU A 263 -35.19 -11.81 -15.24
CA LEU A 263 -36.02 -11.27 -14.15
C LEU A 263 -36.77 -9.99 -14.55
N ASP A 264 -36.24 -9.22 -15.52
CA ASP A 264 -36.86 -8.00 -16.07
C ASP A 264 -38.18 -8.26 -16.85
N GLN A 265 -38.59 -9.51 -17.02
CA GLN A 265 -39.91 -9.86 -17.58
C GLN A 265 -41.05 -9.82 -16.54
N CYS A 266 -40.75 -9.54 -15.25
CA CYS A 266 -41.77 -9.23 -14.25
C CYS A 266 -42.07 -7.72 -14.24
N TYR A 267 -43.14 -7.35 -14.95
CA TYR A 267 -43.65 -5.99 -15.06
C TYR A 267 -44.20 -5.51 -13.71
N CYS A 268 -43.42 -4.74 -12.94
CA CYS A 268 -43.95 -3.96 -11.82
C CYS A 268 -44.45 -2.62 -12.37
N GLU A 269 -45.74 -2.30 -12.22
CA GLU A 269 -46.29 -0.99 -12.60
C GLU A 269 -45.53 0.11 -11.84
N ARG A 270 -44.77 0.93 -12.57
CA ARG A 270 -43.99 2.03 -11.97
C ARG A 270 -44.89 3.25 -11.83
N THR A 271 -45.10 3.73 -10.60
CA THR A 271 -45.91 4.92 -10.32
C THR A 271 -45.06 6.09 -9.83
N CYS A 272 -45.40 7.32 -10.23
CA CYS A 272 -44.73 8.54 -9.78
C CYS A 272 -45.63 9.34 -8.83
N THR A 273 -45.09 9.86 -7.72
CA THR A 273 -45.85 10.68 -6.75
C THR A 273 -45.42 12.14 -6.78
N MET A 274 -46.36 13.08 -7.02
CA MET A 274 -46.11 14.52 -7.05
C MET A 274 -47.22 15.31 -6.36
N LYS A 275 -46.86 16.23 -5.45
CA LYS A 275 -47.81 17.08 -4.70
C LYS A 275 -49.00 16.31 -4.07
N GLY A 276 -48.76 15.05 -3.66
CA GLY A 276 -49.76 14.18 -3.03
C GLY A 276 -50.65 13.37 -3.99
N ALA A 277 -50.47 13.49 -5.31
CA ALA A 277 -51.15 12.67 -6.31
C ALA A 277 -50.21 11.61 -6.91
N THR A 278 -50.74 10.42 -7.19
CA THR A 278 -49.99 9.28 -7.77
C THR A 278 -50.37 9.09 -9.24
N TYR A 279 -49.39 9.17 -10.11
CA TYR A 279 -49.52 9.03 -11.57
C TYR A 279 -48.94 7.70 -12.04
N ARG A 280 -49.58 7.07 -13.01
CA ARG A 280 -49.13 5.80 -13.61
C ARG A 280 -48.06 6.03 -14.66
N GLU A 281 -47.31 4.98 -15.00
CA GLU A 281 -46.31 5.03 -16.07
C GLU A 281 -46.96 5.52 -17.39
N PHE A 282 -46.31 6.49 -18.03
CA PHE A 282 -46.75 7.24 -19.22
C PHE A 282 -47.90 8.24 -19.05
N GLU A 283 -48.39 8.44 -17.83
CA GLU A 283 -49.42 9.46 -17.55
C GLU A 283 -48.81 10.88 -17.58
N SER A 284 -49.50 11.83 -18.23
CA SER A 284 -49.05 13.22 -18.39
C SER A 284 -49.98 14.22 -17.71
N TRP A 285 -49.42 15.25 -17.08
CA TRP A 285 -50.14 16.34 -16.42
C TRP A 285 -49.41 17.68 -16.56
N THR A 286 -50.11 18.79 -16.29
CA THR A 286 -49.50 20.12 -16.32
C THR A 286 -49.27 20.64 -14.90
N ASP A 287 -48.07 21.17 -14.64
CA ASP A 287 -47.72 21.85 -13.38
C ASP A 287 -47.13 23.24 -13.69
N GLY A 288 -47.94 24.28 -13.53
CA GLY A 288 -47.58 25.64 -13.91
C GLY A 288 -47.33 25.79 -15.41
N CYS A 289 -46.09 26.13 -15.78
CA CYS A 289 -45.63 26.29 -17.17
C CYS A 289 -44.93 25.03 -17.74
N LYS A 290 -45.09 23.88 -17.10
CA LYS A 290 -44.43 22.62 -17.49
C LYS A 290 -45.44 21.52 -17.81
N ASN A 291 -45.13 20.71 -18.81
CA ASN A 291 -45.82 19.44 -19.09
C ASN A 291 -44.97 18.31 -18.51
N CYS A 292 -45.54 17.57 -17.56
CA CYS A 292 -44.87 16.52 -16.81
C CYS A 292 -45.41 15.15 -17.21
N THR A 293 -44.51 14.19 -17.43
CA THR A 293 -44.83 12.78 -17.71
C THR A 293 -44.19 11.88 -16.66
N CYS A 294 -44.90 10.86 -16.21
CA CYS A 294 -44.32 9.82 -15.39
C CYS A 294 -43.65 8.79 -16.30
N MET A 295 -42.32 8.76 -16.31
CA MET A 295 -41.54 7.76 -17.06
C MET A 295 -40.69 6.97 -16.09
N ASN A 296 -40.89 5.65 -16.05
CA ASN A 296 -40.02 4.74 -15.31
C ASN A 296 -39.90 5.08 -13.80
N GLY A 297 -41.00 5.50 -13.16
CA GLY A 297 -41.01 5.92 -11.75
C GLY A 297 -40.41 7.31 -11.47
N THR A 298 -39.97 8.02 -12.52
CA THR A 298 -39.46 9.39 -12.45
C THR A 298 -40.36 10.36 -13.19
N ILE A 299 -40.43 11.58 -12.69
CA ILE A 299 -41.23 12.66 -13.28
C ILE A 299 -40.33 13.45 -14.21
N GLN A 300 -40.66 13.48 -15.51
CA GLN A 300 -39.97 14.29 -16.49
C GLN A 300 -40.87 15.47 -16.87
N CYS A 301 -40.44 16.69 -16.55
CA CYS A 301 -41.19 17.91 -16.84
C CYS A 301 -40.46 18.75 -17.88
N GLU A 302 -41.10 18.99 -19.01
CA GLU A 302 -40.60 19.84 -20.08
C GLU A 302 -41.34 21.18 -20.13
N ALA A 303 -40.67 22.23 -20.59
CA ALA A 303 -41.29 23.54 -20.77
C ALA A 303 -42.42 23.45 -21.80
N LEU A 304 -43.59 23.98 -21.45
CA LEU A 304 -44.74 23.96 -22.33
C LEU A 304 -44.51 24.90 -23.53
N VAL A 305 -44.49 24.33 -24.74
CA VAL A 305 -44.34 25.10 -25.98
C VAL A 305 -45.68 25.76 -26.32
N CYS A 306 -45.74 27.09 -26.22
CA CYS A 306 -46.95 27.84 -26.55
C CYS A 306 -47.12 27.97 -28.08
N PRO A 307 -48.30 27.69 -28.64
CA PRO A 307 -48.58 27.98 -30.04
C PRO A 307 -48.56 29.48 -30.30
N ILE A 308 -48.16 29.88 -31.50
CA ILE A 308 -48.15 31.28 -31.96
C ILE A 308 -49.61 31.73 -32.10
N SER A 309 -50.03 32.71 -31.29
CA SER A 309 -51.41 33.18 -31.25
C SER A 309 -51.65 34.30 -32.27
N ASP A 310 -52.29 33.98 -33.39
CA ASP A 310 -52.84 34.98 -34.33
C ASP A 310 -54.18 35.51 -33.78
N CYS A 311 -54.13 36.67 -33.14
CA CYS A 311 -55.30 37.25 -32.47
C CYS A 311 -56.23 37.99 -33.46
N PRO A 312 -57.57 37.88 -33.30
CA PRO A 312 -58.53 38.61 -34.11
C PRO A 312 -58.39 40.14 -33.96
N PRO A 313 -58.87 40.94 -34.94
CA PRO A 313 -58.77 42.39 -34.88
C PRO A 313 -59.42 42.95 -33.60
N ASN A 314 -58.74 43.92 -32.96
CA ASN A 314 -59.06 44.47 -31.63
C ASN A 314 -58.79 43.54 -30.44
N SER A 315 -57.93 42.54 -30.61
CA SER A 315 -57.34 41.78 -29.51
C SER A 315 -55.83 41.62 -29.70
N ALA A 316 -55.10 41.51 -28.60
CA ALA A 316 -53.66 41.26 -28.63
C ALA A 316 -53.28 40.16 -27.62
N PRO A 317 -52.19 39.40 -27.86
CA PRO A 317 -51.75 38.36 -26.94
C PRO A 317 -51.28 38.98 -25.62
N ALA A 318 -51.92 38.62 -24.51
CA ALA A 318 -51.53 39.04 -23.17
C ALA A 318 -51.50 37.87 -22.19
N TYR A 319 -50.72 38.06 -21.14
CA TYR A 319 -50.61 37.11 -20.05
C TYR A 319 -51.79 37.25 -19.09
N VAL A 320 -52.50 36.15 -18.86
CA VAL A 320 -53.65 36.07 -17.95
C VAL A 320 -53.23 35.35 -16.68
N ASP A 321 -53.73 35.78 -15.52
CA ASP A 321 -53.44 35.16 -14.23
C ASP A 321 -53.79 33.66 -14.24
N GLY A 322 -52.83 32.82 -13.85
CA GLY A 322 -52.99 31.36 -13.79
C GLY A 322 -52.80 30.63 -15.13
N LYS A 323 -52.50 31.33 -16.23
CA LYS A 323 -52.20 30.73 -17.55
C LYS A 323 -50.75 30.98 -17.96
N CYS A 324 -50.11 29.94 -18.51
CA CYS A 324 -48.73 30.05 -18.99
C CYS A 324 -48.62 30.76 -20.34
N CYS A 325 -49.49 30.43 -21.30
CA CYS A 325 -49.45 30.99 -22.64
C CYS A 325 -50.23 32.31 -22.75
N LYS A 326 -49.83 33.14 -23.72
CA LYS A 326 -50.53 34.39 -24.04
C LYS A 326 -51.89 34.07 -24.67
N GLU A 327 -52.96 34.58 -24.08
CA GLU A 327 -54.31 34.48 -24.63
C GLU A 327 -54.68 35.83 -25.26
N CYS A 328 -55.56 35.82 -26.27
CA CYS A 328 -55.99 37.04 -26.93
C CYS A 328 -56.92 37.83 -26.00
N GLN A 329 -56.42 38.94 -25.46
CA GLN A 329 -57.20 39.86 -24.65
C GLN A 329 -57.72 41.03 -25.50
N PRO A 330 -58.94 41.53 -25.24
CA PRO A 330 -59.45 42.75 -25.86
C PRO A 330 -58.50 43.93 -25.68
N ILE A 331 -58.33 44.74 -26.71
CA ILE A 331 -57.55 45.98 -26.65
C ILE A 331 -58.37 47.20 -27.03
N CYS A 332 -58.05 48.33 -26.41
CA CYS A 332 -58.46 49.68 -26.83
C CYS A 332 -57.24 50.40 -27.43
N VAL A 333 -57.41 51.08 -28.56
CA VAL A 333 -56.38 51.97 -29.11
C VAL A 333 -56.72 53.41 -28.76
N PHE A 334 -55.82 54.10 -28.09
CA PHE A 334 -56.02 55.49 -27.66
C PHE A 334 -54.70 56.28 -27.75
N GLU A 335 -54.73 57.41 -28.46
CA GLU A 335 -53.56 58.24 -28.79
C GLU A 335 -52.34 57.46 -29.36
N GLY A 336 -52.60 56.41 -30.14
CA GLY A 336 -51.54 55.58 -30.75
C GLY A 336 -50.92 54.54 -29.82
N LYS A 337 -51.36 54.44 -28.56
CA LYS A 337 -51.00 53.37 -27.63
C LYS A 337 -52.13 52.34 -27.51
N THR A 338 -51.77 51.09 -27.29
CA THR A 338 -52.68 49.96 -27.05
C THR A 338 -52.84 49.73 -25.55
N TYR A 339 -54.08 49.67 -25.08
CA TYR A 339 -54.44 49.38 -23.68
C TYR A 339 -55.23 48.09 -23.61
N PHE A 340 -54.95 47.24 -22.63
CA PHE A 340 -55.75 46.05 -22.34
C PHE A 340 -56.99 46.40 -21.51
N GLU A 341 -58.01 45.56 -21.57
CA GLU A 341 -59.24 45.74 -20.78
C GLU A 341 -58.92 45.97 -19.29
N GLY A 342 -59.43 47.07 -18.72
CA GLY A 342 -59.17 47.49 -17.33
C GLY A 342 -57.92 48.37 -17.12
N GLU A 343 -57.03 48.50 -18.12
CA GLU A 343 -55.91 49.44 -18.03
C GLU A 343 -56.39 50.89 -18.12
N ARG A 344 -55.66 51.77 -17.44
CA ARG A 344 -56.02 53.18 -17.27
C ARG A 344 -54.90 54.10 -17.72
N GLU A 345 -55.27 55.20 -18.35
CA GLU A 345 -54.36 56.29 -18.73
C GLU A 345 -54.93 57.62 -18.26
N THR A 346 -54.05 58.51 -17.83
CA THR A 346 -54.38 59.88 -17.45
C THR A 346 -53.95 60.88 -18.52
N ILE A 347 -54.84 61.82 -18.85
CA ILE A 347 -54.49 63.00 -19.66
C ILE A 347 -54.48 64.23 -18.76
N HIS A 348 -53.37 64.97 -18.82
CA HIS A 348 -53.15 66.20 -18.06
C HIS A 348 -53.40 67.43 -18.95
N SER A 349 -54.68 67.78 -19.13
CA SER A 349 -55.13 68.99 -19.85
C SER A 349 -55.86 69.93 -18.90
N GLY A 350 -55.12 70.53 -17.95
CA GLY A 350 -55.63 71.44 -16.93
C GLY A 350 -56.19 70.75 -15.68
N ASP A 351 -57.08 69.77 -15.85
CA ASP A 351 -57.56 68.84 -14.82
C ASP A 351 -57.10 67.41 -15.17
N CYS A 352 -56.76 66.59 -14.16
CA CYS A 352 -56.45 65.17 -14.41
C CYS A 352 -57.72 64.40 -14.75
N ILE A 353 -57.78 63.86 -15.97
CA ILE A 353 -58.89 63.04 -16.46
C ILE A 353 -58.39 61.62 -16.66
N LEU A 354 -58.99 60.67 -15.95
CA LEU A 354 -58.68 59.25 -16.02
C LEU A 354 -59.57 58.56 -17.06
N PHE A 355 -58.98 57.80 -17.96
CA PHE A 355 -59.66 56.93 -18.91
C PHE A 355 -59.34 55.47 -18.60
N GLU A 356 -60.31 54.57 -18.75
CA GLU A 356 -60.17 53.13 -18.56
C GLU A 356 -60.64 52.41 -19.82
N CYS A 357 -59.88 51.42 -20.29
CA CYS A 357 -60.28 50.59 -21.42
C CYS A 357 -61.40 49.65 -20.97
N LYS A 358 -62.61 49.88 -21.48
CA LYS A 358 -63.78 49.06 -21.17
C LYS A 358 -64.67 48.88 -22.39
N ASP A 359 -65.02 47.64 -22.71
CA ASP A 359 -65.85 47.30 -23.88
C ASP A 359 -65.23 47.79 -25.21
N TYR A 360 -63.92 47.54 -25.43
CA TYR A 360 -63.16 47.94 -26.64
C TYR A 360 -63.04 49.45 -26.88
N LYS A 361 -63.47 50.30 -25.94
CA LYS A 361 -63.35 51.76 -26.01
C LYS A 361 -62.78 52.34 -24.72
N MET A 362 -62.01 53.42 -24.85
CA MET A 362 -61.58 54.19 -23.68
C MET A 362 -62.76 54.99 -23.14
N GLN A 363 -63.21 54.64 -21.93
CA GLN A 363 -64.29 55.30 -21.22
C GLN A 363 -63.71 56.20 -20.12
N ARG A 364 -64.30 57.39 -19.92
CA ARG A 364 -63.87 58.30 -18.85
C ARG A 364 -64.33 57.77 -17.50
N VAL A 365 -63.40 57.65 -16.56
CA VAL A 365 -63.68 57.28 -15.17
C VAL A 365 -63.92 58.56 -14.35
N VAL A 366 -64.96 58.55 -13.53
CA VAL A 366 -65.26 59.66 -12.61
C VAL A 366 -64.23 59.65 -11.47
N LYS A 367 -63.65 60.83 -11.18
CA LYS A 367 -62.59 61.03 -10.19
C LYS A 367 -62.92 60.40 -8.84
N SER A 368 -62.04 59.52 -8.34
CA SER A 368 -62.05 59.04 -6.95
C SER A 368 -61.44 60.11 -6.02
N ASN A 369 -61.97 60.25 -4.80
CA ASN A 369 -61.37 61.13 -3.79
C ASN A 369 -59.99 60.58 -3.39
N CYS A 370 -58.93 61.32 -3.71
CA CYS A 370 -57.56 60.93 -3.34
C CYS A 370 -57.34 61.06 -1.84
N ALA A 371 -56.64 60.10 -1.25
CA ALA A 371 -56.24 60.13 0.15
C ALA A 371 -55.26 61.30 0.41
N ALA A 372 -55.31 61.88 1.60
CA ALA A 372 -54.36 62.92 2.00
C ALA A 372 -52.94 62.33 2.10
N LEU A 373 -51.99 62.90 1.36
CA LEU A 373 -50.60 62.47 1.34
C LEU A 373 -49.83 63.11 2.49
N SER A 374 -48.94 62.35 3.11
CA SER A 374 -48.11 62.78 4.25
C SER A 374 -46.82 63.51 3.84
N CYS A 375 -46.55 63.67 2.53
CA CYS A 375 -45.34 64.29 2.00
C CYS A 375 -45.59 65.69 1.38
N PRO A 376 -44.56 66.57 1.42
CA PRO A 376 -44.63 67.91 0.81
C PRO A 376 -44.76 67.84 -0.72
N GLU A 377 -45.33 68.88 -1.34
CA GLU A 377 -45.59 68.94 -2.79
C GLU A 377 -44.35 68.69 -3.66
N SER A 378 -43.16 69.02 -3.16
CA SER A 378 -41.88 68.79 -3.84
C SER A 378 -41.49 67.31 -3.98
N GLN A 379 -42.14 66.41 -3.24
CA GLN A 379 -41.89 64.97 -3.25
C GLN A 379 -43.08 64.17 -3.80
N GLN A 380 -44.10 64.85 -4.33
CA GLN A 380 -45.27 64.21 -4.92
C GLN A 380 -45.03 63.93 -6.41
N ILE A 381 -45.22 62.67 -6.81
CA ILE A 381 -45.07 62.19 -8.18
C ILE A 381 -46.46 61.91 -8.75
N SER A 382 -46.71 62.33 -9.99
CA SER A 382 -47.92 61.99 -10.76
C SER A 382 -47.71 60.68 -11.50
N LEU A 383 -48.66 59.75 -11.38
CA LEU A 383 -48.63 58.47 -12.09
C LEU A 383 -49.36 58.59 -13.43
N SER A 384 -48.92 57.84 -14.43
CA SER A 384 -49.59 57.78 -15.74
C SER A 384 -50.96 57.11 -15.69
N ASN A 385 -51.18 56.21 -14.73
CA ASN A 385 -52.38 55.37 -14.61
C ASN A 385 -53.34 55.80 -13.47
N SER A 386 -53.06 56.90 -12.76
CA SER A 386 -53.87 57.37 -11.64
C SER A 386 -53.81 58.89 -11.48
N CYS A 387 -54.97 59.51 -11.22
CA CYS A 387 -55.05 60.94 -10.92
C CYS A 387 -54.64 61.31 -9.50
N CYS A 388 -54.33 60.32 -8.65
CA CYS A 388 -53.82 60.56 -7.31
C CYS A 388 -52.29 60.54 -7.34
N LYS A 389 -51.69 61.62 -6.81
CA LYS A 389 -50.24 61.69 -6.64
C LYS A 389 -49.80 60.70 -5.55
N VAL A 390 -48.55 60.24 -5.63
CA VAL A 390 -47.92 59.40 -4.61
C VAL A 390 -46.62 60.06 -4.14
N CYS A 391 -46.15 59.71 -2.94
CA CYS A 391 -44.89 60.23 -2.42
C CYS A 391 -43.69 59.51 -3.07
N LYS A 392 -42.57 60.22 -3.27
CA LYS A 392 -41.33 59.60 -3.74
C LYS A 392 -40.89 58.48 -2.78
N GLY A 393 -40.61 57.30 -3.33
CA GLY A 393 -40.31 56.09 -2.55
C GLY A 393 -41.54 55.23 -2.20
N HIS A 394 -42.70 55.53 -2.80
CA HIS A 394 -43.90 54.70 -2.68
C HIS A 394 -43.63 53.25 -3.10
N ASN A 395 -44.13 52.29 -2.30
CA ASN A 395 -43.88 50.87 -2.52
C ASN A 395 -44.96 50.26 -3.43
N PHE A 396 -44.72 50.24 -4.73
CA PHE A 396 -45.62 49.63 -5.73
C PHE A 396 -45.68 48.10 -5.65
N CYS A 397 -44.68 47.45 -5.04
CA CYS A 397 -44.68 46.00 -4.84
C CYS A 397 -45.76 45.53 -3.86
N SER A 398 -46.23 46.39 -2.95
CA SER A 398 -47.29 46.07 -2.00
C SER A 398 -48.72 46.25 -2.53
N GLU A 399 -48.92 46.88 -3.70
CA GLU A 399 -50.25 47.22 -4.23
C GLU A 399 -50.89 46.14 -5.11
N GLY A 400 -50.23 44.99 -5.29
CA GLY A 400 -50.82 43.85 -6.01
C GLY A 400 -49.93 43.20 -7.07
N HIS A 401 -48.71 43.71 -7.30
CA HIS A 401 -47.73 43.06 -8.18
C HIS A 401 -47.16 41.79 -7.51
N LYS A 402 -47.83 40.65 -7.73
CA LYS A 402 -47.40 39.33 -7.24
C LYS A 402 -46.39 38.70 -8.20
N CYS A 403 -45.11 38.90 -7.94
CA CYS A 403 -44.06 38.09 -8.54
C CYS A 403 -44.18 36.65 -8.01
N LEU A 404 -44.09 35.63 -8.88
CA LEU A 404 -44.27 34.22 -8.50
C LEU A 404 -42.96 33.61 -7.96
N GLU A 405 -42.98 32.32 -7.61
CA GLU A 405 -41.83 31.61 -7.04
C GLU A 405 -40.54 31.83 -7.83
N ASN A 406 -39.43 31.98 -7.09
CA ASN A 406 -38.07 32.25 -7.59
C ASN A 406 -37.85 33.62 -8.26
N SER A 407 -38.86 34.50 -8.29
CA SER A 407 -38.72 35.90 -8.67
C SER A 407 -38.86 36.83 -7.44
N PHE A 408 -38.33 38.03 -7.53
CA PHE A 408 -38.50 39.08 -6.52
C PHE A 408 -39.00 40.37 -7.17
N CYS A 409 -39.78 41.15 -6.42
CA CYS A 409 -40.30 42.42 -6.88
C CYS A 409 -39.28 43.54 -6.70
N LYS A 410 -38.96 44.24 -7.79
CA LYS A 410 -38.11 45.43 -7.80
C LYS A 410 -39.01 46.66 -7.93
N ASN A 411 -38.98 47.50 -6.90
CA ASN A 411 -39.74 48.75 -6.86
C ASN A 411 -39.01 49.84 -7.67
N LEU A 412 -39.65 50.36 -8.74
CA LEU A 412 -39.14 51.49 -9.52
C LEU A 412 -39.91 52.78 -9.17
N GLU A 413 -39.51 53.92 -9.74
CA GLU A 413 -40.08 55.23 -9.37
C GLU A 413 -41.55 55.41 -9.76
N GLU A 414 -42.03 54.70 -10.80
CA GLU A 414 -43.40 54.81 -11.34
C GLU A 414 -44.15 53.47 -11.46
N LYS A 415 -43.47 52.33 -11.22
CA LYS A 415 -44.04 50.98 -11.36
C LYS A 415 -43.25 49.92 -10.59
N ALA A 416 -43.82 48.73 -10.39
CA ALA A 416 -43.09 47.56 -9.93
C ALA A 416 -42.79 46.60 -11.10
N VAL A 417 -41.61 45.96 -11.08
CA VAL A 417 -41.18 44.97 -12.09
C VAL A 417 -40.64 43.74 -11.38
N CYS A 418 -40.92 42.54 -11.91
CA CYS A 418 -40.35 41.30 -11.38
C CYS A 418 -38.95 41.05 -11.94
N SER A 419 -38.07 40.47 -11.14
CA SER A 419 -36.73 40.08 -11.54
C SER A 419 -36.38 38.71 -10.93
N CYS A 420 -35.69 37.86 -11.67
CA CYS A 420 -35.26 36.55 -11.17
C CYS A 420 -34.16 36.69 -10.11
N ARG A 421 -34.15 35.77 -9.14
CA ARG A 421 -33.04 35.67 -8.18
C ARG A 421 -31.79 35.12 -8.87
N ASP A 422 -30.62 35.42 -8.31
CA ASP A 422 -29.35 34.92 -8.84
C ASP A 422 -29.35 33.38 -8.91
N GLY A 423 -28.96 32.81 -10.06
CA GLY A 423 -29.05 31.38 -10.35
C GLY A 423 -30.39 30.92 -10.95
N PHE A 424 -31.31 31.84 -11.27
CA PHE A 424 -32.59 31.52 -11.91
C PHE A 424 -32.78 32.26 -13.25
N ARG A 425 -33.18 31.54 -14.31
CA ARG A 425 -33.53 32.07 -15.64
C ARG A 425 -35.03 32.37 -15.77
N ALA A 426 -35.39 33.39 -16.52
CA ALA A 426 -36.79 33.74 -16.78
C ALA A 426 -37.43 32.80 -17.83
N LEU A 427 -38.59 32.22 -17.51
CA LEU A 427 -39.41 31.40 -18.44
C LEU A 427 -40.48 32.23 -19.17
N ARG A 428 -40.78 33.44 -18.69
CA ARG A 428 -41.68 34.42 -19.32
C ARG A 428 -40.94 35.73 -19.52
N GLU A 429 -41.37 36.50 -20.53
CA GLU A 429 -40.80 37.82 -20.85
C GLU A 429 -40.99 38.87 -19.73
N ASP A 430 -41.95 38.66 -18.84
CA ASP A 430 -42.24 39.55 -17.70
C ASP A 430 -41.37 39.26 -16.45
N ASN A 431 -40.48 38.26 -16.54
CA ASN A 431 -39.64 37.77 -15.43
C ASN A 431 -40.43 37.41 -14.16
N ALA A 432 -41.73 37.17 -14.29
CA ALA A 432 -42.58 36.80 -13.15
C ALA A 432 -42.41 35.33 -12.78
N TYR A 433 -41.92 34.48 -13.70
CA TYR A 433 -41.70 33.06 -13.49
C TYR A 433 -40.25 32.70 -13.81
N CYS A 434 -39.51 32.19 -12.82
CA CYS A 434 -38.07 31.91 -12.93
C CYS A 434 -37.74 30.46 -12.55
N GLU A 435 -36.77 29.86 -13.24
CA GLU A 435 -36.32 28.47 -13.06
C GLU A 435 -34.83 28.40 -12.74
N ASP A 436 -34.41 27.44 -11.93
CA ASP A 436 -33.02 27.17 -11.59
C ASP A 436 -32.17 26.86 -12.84
N GLU A 437 -31.03 27.53 -13.01
CA GLU A 437 -30.11 27.35 -14.14
C GLU A 437 -29.64 25.90 -14.32
N LEU A 438 -29.64 25.08 -13.26
CA LEU A 438 -29.28 23.65 -13.34
C LEU A 438 -30.36 22.75 -13.97
N CYS A 439 -31.61 23.21 -14.08
CA CYS A 439 -32.73 22.42 -14.65
C CYS A 439 -32.95 22.68 -16.15
N ALA A 440 -32.11 23.49 -16.79
CA ALA A 440 -32.28 23.86 -18.20
C ALA A 440 -31.92 22.75 -19.20
N GLU A 441 -31.08 21.79 -18.81
CA GLU A 441 -30.63 20.71 -19.71
C GLU A 441 -30.72 19.28 -19.17
N VAL A 442 -31.08 19.03 -17.89
CA VAL A 442 -31.37 17.65 -17.42
C VAL A 442 -32.43 17.63 -16.29
N ILE A 443 -33.51 16.88 -16.54
CA ILE A 443 -34.55 16.31 -15.65
C ILE A 443 -34.57 16.81 -14.18
N CYS A 444 -35.57 17.63 -13.84
CA CYS A 444 -35.90 17.93 -12.45
C CYS A 444 -36.65 16.75 -11.79
N THR A 445 -36.02 16.01 -10.86
CA THR A 445 -36.73 15.09 -9.95
C THR A 445 -36.51 15.46 -8.48
N PRO A 446 -37.47 15.19 -7.57
CA PRO A 446 -37.32 15.40 -6.12
C PRO A 446 -36.33 14.43 -5.44
N ALA A 447 -35.66 13.55 -6.21
CA ALA A 447 -34.69 12.58 -5.69
C ALA A 447 -33.23 13.06 -5.75
N ALA A 448 -32.97 14.25 -6.29
CA ALA A 448 -31.61 14.80 -6.44
C ALA A 448 -31.06 15.45 -5.15
N ARG A 449 -31.38 14.89 -3.98
CA ARG A 449 -30.63 15.17 -2.74
C ARG A 449 -29.63 14.06 -2.38
N SER A 450 -29.44 13.03 -3.22
CA SER A 450 -28.52 11.94 -2.84
C SER A 450 -27.84 11.10 -3.92
N THR A 451 -27.79 11.50 -5.20
CA THR A 451 -26.87 10.84 -6.15
C THR A 451 -26.56 11.77 -7.33
N SER A 452 -25.65 12.73 -7.13
CA SER A 452 -24.88 13.32 -8.22
C SER A 452 -23.80 12.30 -8.59
N GLN A 453 -23.95 11.62 -9.72
CA GLN A 453 -22.77 10.96 -10.29
C GLN A 453 -21.92 12.06 -10.89
N ASP A 454 -20.84 12.35 -10.18
CA ASP A 454 -19.83 13.33 -10.52
C ASP A 454 -19.26 13.08 -11.93
N VAL A 455 -19.06 14.14 -12.71
CA VAL A 455 -18.45 14.06 -14.04
C VAL A 455 -16.95 14.15 -13.85
N ASP A 456 -16.21 13.11 -14.24
CA ASP A 456 -14.76 13.11 -14.10
C ASP A 456 -14.09 13.90 -15.23
N GLU A 457 -13.92 15.22 -15.04
CA GLU A 457 -13.28 16.08 -16.05
C GLU A 457 -11.80 15.71 -16.30
N CYS A 458 -11.17 14.99 -15.36
CA CYS A 458 -9.81 14.47 -15.50
C CYS A 458 -9.74 13.24 -16.41
N ALA A 459 -10.73 12.33 -16.33
CA ALA A 459 -10.83 11.17 -17.21
C ALA A 459 -11.23 11.55 -18.63
N GLU A 460 -12.06 12.58 -18.78
CA GLU A 460 -12.54 13.05 -20.08
C GLU A 460 -11.62 14.09 -20.76
N GLY A 461 -10.57 14.54 -20.07
CA GLY A 461 -9.65 15.57 -20.59
C GLY A 461 -10.31 16.94 -20.77
N ARG A 462 -11.45 17.19 -20.10
CA ARG A 462 -12.24 18.42 -20.18
C ARG A 462 -11.88 19.39 -19.04
N HIS A 463 -10.59 19.49 -18.71
CA HIS A 463 -10.07 20.32 -17.63
C HIS A 463 -9.19 21.46 -18.13
N TYR A 464 -9.17 22.59 -17.41
CA TYR A 464 -8.35 23.77 -17.75
C TYR A 464 -6.93 23.74 -17.11
N CYS A 465 -6.53 22.62 -16.51
CA CYS A 465 -5.21 22.44 -15.91
C CYS A 465 -4.08 22.59 -16.94
N ARG A 466 -3.16 23.54 -16.71
CA ARG A 466 -2.00 23.83 -17.58
C ARG A 466 -0.77 22.98 -17.23
N GLU A 467 0.35 23.20 -17.93
CA GLU A 467 1.62 22.53 -17.65
C GLU A 467 2.03 22.62 -16.16
N ASN A 468 2.70 21.58 -15.67
CA ASN A 468 3.15 21.42 -14.28
C ASN A 468 2.04 21.27 -13.21
N THR A 469 0.81 20.94 -13.62
CA THR A 469 -0.30 20.58 -12.72
C THR A 469 -0.77 19.13 -12.91
N MET A 470 -1.52 18.63 -11.94
CA MET A 470 -2.21 17.34 -11.91
C MET A 470 -3.71 17.60 -11.68
N CYS A 471 -4.56 17.08 -12.56
CA CYS A 471 -6.01 17.18 -12.41
C CYS A 471 -6.49 16.20 -11.34
N VAL A 472 -7.30 16.70 -10.40
CA VAL A 472 -8.01 15.90 -9.41
C VAL A 472 -9.50 16.21 -9.54
N ASN A 473 -10.27 15.17 -9.86
CA ASN A 473 -11.71 15.27 -9.94
C ASN A 473 -12.33 15.38 -8.53
N THR A 474 -13.31 16.25 -8.38
CA THR A 474 -13.99 16.52 -7.12
C THR A 474 -15.50 16.53 -7.35
N PRO A 475 -16.33 16.07 -6.40
CA PRO A 475 -17.79 16.05 -6.61
C PRO A 475 -18.36 17.42 -7.05
N GLY A 476 -18.70 17.54 -8.33
CA GLY A 476 -19.23 18.74 -8.99
C GLY A 476 -18.21 19.65 -9.67
N SER A 477 -16.91 19.32 -9.71
CA SER A 477 -15.87 20.11 -10.39
C SER A 477 -14.52 19.37 -10.49
N PHE A 478 -13.47 20.03 -10.97
CA PHE A 478 -12.10 19.54 -10.86
C PHE A 478 -11.19 20.59 -10.24
N MET A 479 -10.10 20.16 -9.64
CA MET A 479 -9.05 21.04 -9.16
C MET A 479 -7.69 20.66 -9.74
N CYS A 480 -6.87 21.66 -10.05
CA CYS A 480 -5.51 21.46 -10.54
C CYS A 480 -4.53 21.62 -9.38
N ILE A 481 -3.80 20.56 -9.04
CA ILE A 481 -2.78 20.56 -7.99
C ILE A 481 -1.41 20.68 -8.64
N CYS A 482 -0.51 21.51 -8.11
CA CYS A 482 0.85 21.57 -8.62
C CYS A 482 1.56 20.22 -8.47
N LYS A 483 2.38 19.86 -9.46
CA LYS A 483 3.33 18.75 -9.30
C LYS A 483 4.31 19.07 -8.16
N THR A 484 4.84 18.05 -7.51
CA THR A 484 5.85 18.21 -6.46
C THR A 484 7.03 19.07 -6.95
N GLY A 485 7.44 20.07 -6.16
CA GLY A 485 8.50 21.03 -6.51
C GLY A 485 8.07 22.22 -7.39
N TYR A 486 6.76 22.40 -7.59
CA TYR A 486 6.20 23.57 -8.30
C TYR A 486 5.27 24.35 -7.37
N ILE A 487 5.33 25.68 -7.43
CA ILE A 487 4.47 26.58 -6.66
C ILE A 487 3.34 27.13 -7.53
N ARG A 488 2.18 27.31 -6.89
CA ARG A 488 0.97 27.81 -7.54
C ARG A 488 1.12 29.27 -7.92
N ILE A 489 0.88 29.60 -9.20
CA ILE A 489 0.70 30.99 -9.65
C ILE A 489 -0.78 31.36 -9.63
N ASP A 490 -1.61 30.48 -10.18
CA ASP A 490 -3.07 30.61 -10.20
C ASP A 490 -3.74 29.25 -9.99
N ASP A 491 -5.07 29.20 -10.03
CA ASP A 491 -5.82 27.95 -9.80
C ASP A 491 -5.51 26.85 -10.83
N TYR A 492 -4.85 27.19 -11.95
CA TYR A 492 -4.65 26.32 -13.10
C TYR A 492 -3.19 26.13 -13.54
N SER A 493 -2.21 26.82 -12.93
CA SER A 493 -0.82 26.84 -13.37
C SER A 493 0.19 26.98 -12.23
N CYS A 494 1.35 26.35 -12.43
CA CYS A 494 2.43 26.32 -11.45
C CYS A 494 3.79 26.54 -12.11
N THR A 495 4.71 27.21 -11.40
CA THR A 495 6.10 27.41 -11.82
C THR A 495 7.08 26.75 -10.87
N GLU A 496 8.26 26.44 -11.38
CA GLU A 496 9.36 25.92 -10.58
C GLU A 496 9.70 26.91 -9.45
N HIS A 497 9.92 26.37 -8.25
CA HIS A 497 10.38 27.14 -7.11
C HIS A 497 11.82 26.77 -6.83
N ASP A 498 12.74 27.74 -6.87
CA ASP A 498 14.11 27.49 -6.44
C ASP A 498 14.17 27.49 -4.90
N GLU A 499 14.11 26.29 -4.32
CA GLU A 499 14.17 26.12 -2.87
C GLU A 499 15.56 26.46 -2.30
N CYS A 500 16.60 26.43 -3.13
CA CYS A 500 17.98 26.76 -2.73
C CYS A 500 18.19 28.27 -2.58
N LEU A 501 17.56 29.10 -3.42
CA LEU A 501 17.64 30.57 -3.32
C LEU A 501 16.81 31.14 -2.16
N THR A 502 15.73 30.45 -1.79
CA THR A 502 14.79 30.89 -0.75
C THR A 502 15.10 30.33 0.64
N ASN A 503 16.16 29.51 0.77
CA ASN A 503 16.52 28.76 1.97
C ASN A 503 15.36 27.88 2.51
N GLN A 504 14.45 27.43 1.64
CA GLN A 504 13.34 26.52 1.97
C GLN A 504 13.70 25.07 1.59
N HIS A 505 14.92 24.65 1.90
CA HIS A 505 15.43 23.31 1.61
C HIS A 505 15.71 22.53 2.89
N ASN A 506 15.66 21.20 2.82
CA ASN A 506 15.91 20.33 3.98
C ASN A 506 17.35 19.80 4.03
N CYS A 507 18.27 20.43 3.30
CA CYS A 507 19.70 20.08 3.34
C CYS A 507 20.32 20.36 4.71
N ASP A 508 21.27 19.50 5.11
CA ASP A 508 22.09 19.69 6.31
C ASP A 508 22.92 20.99 6.23
N GLU A 509 23.27 21.58 7.37
CA GLU A 509 24.18 22.74 7.43
C GLU A 509 25.55 22.43 6.78
N ASN A 510 25.96 21.16 6.83
CA ASN A 510 27.17 20.65 6.21
C ASN A 510 26.93 20.10 4.79
N ALA A 511 25.84 20.48 4.13
CA ALA A 511 25.54 20.14 2.73
C ALA A 511 25.47 21.36 1.81
N LEU A 512 25.50 21.09 0.51
CA LEU A 512 25.28 22.03 -0.58
C LEU A 512 23.95 21.69 -1.25
N CYS A 513 23.11 22.71 -1.46
CA CYS A 513 21.83 22.59 -2.15
C CYS A 513 22.03 22.87 -3.66
N PHE A 514 21.46 22.02 -4.50
CA PHE A 514 21.39 22.20 -5.95
C PHE A 514 19.93 22.13 -6.40
N ASN A 515 19.45 23.19 -7.03
CA ASN A 515 18.08 23.22 -7.55
C ASN A 515 17.93 22.26 -8.74
N THR A 516 16.80 21.55 -8.83
CA THR A 516 16.48 20.59 -9.88
C THR A 516 15.05 20.74 -10.35
N VAL A 517 14.75 20.33 -11.58
CA VAL A 517 13.38 20.44 -12.11
C VAL A 517 12.44 19.53 -11.28
N GLY A 518 11.57 20.15 -10.47
CA GLY A 518 10.66 19.45 -9.56
C GLY A 518 11.18 19.22 -8.13
N GLY A 519 12.22 19.96 -7.69
CA GLY A 519 12.66 20.02 -6.29
C GLY A 519 14.15 20.36 -6.15
N HIS A 520 14.81 19.90 -5.09
CA HIS A 520 16.23 20.16 -4.86
C HIS A 520 17.01 18.90 -4.47
N ASN A 521 18.32 18.90 -4.71
CA ASN A 521 19.24 17.86 -4.31
C ASN A 521 20.28 18.38 -3.33
N CYS A 522 20.54 17.63 -2.27
CA CYS A 522 21.49 17.97 -1.23
C CYS A 522 22.73 17.07 -1.32
N ILE A 523 23.93 17.65 -1.30
CA ILE A 523 25.19 16.89 -1.32
C ILE A 523 26.07 17.37 -0.17
N CYS A 524 26.55 16.45 0.68
CA CYS A 524 27.44 16.79 1.79
C CYS A 524 28.71 17.49 1.28
N LYS A 525 29.15 18.52 2.02
CA LYS A 525 30.39 19.26 1.75
C LYS A 525 31.60 18.31 1.82
N PRO A 526 32.72 18.63 1.13
CA PRO A 526 33.94 17.84 1.21
C PRO A 526 34.39 17.61 2.67
N GLY A 527 34.69 16.37 3.03
CA GLY A 527 35.03 16.00 4.41
C GLY A 527 33.83 15.63 5.30
N TYR A 528 32.63 15.57 4.72
CA TYR A 528 31.42 15.03 5.34
C TYR A 528 30.85 13.91 4.47
N THR A 529 30.14 12.96 5.09
CA THR A 529 29.52 11.81 4.44
C THR A 529 28.09 11.64 4.91
N GLY A 530 27.20 11.21 4.01
CA GLY A 530 25.77 11.10 4.29
C GLY A 530 24.94 11.22 3.03
N ASN A 531 23.64 11.47 3.22
CA ASN A 531 22.63 11.58 2.15
C ASN A 531 22.29 13.04 1.80
N GLY A 532 23.05 14.02 2.29
CA GLY A 532 22.83 15.44 2.04
C GLY A 532 21.81 16.11 2.97
N THR A 533 20.81 15.38 3.48
CA THR A 533 19.90 15.88 4.54
C THR A 533 20.44 15.60 5.95
N VAL A 534 21.28 14.57 6.09
CA VAL A 534 22.06 14.29 7.29
C VAL A 534 23.50 14.06 6.87
N CYS A 535 24.40 14.93 7.31
CA CYS A 535 25.83 14.86 6.99
C CYS A 535 26.66 14.69 8.26
N LYS A 536 27.47 13.64 8.31
CA LYS A 536 28.40 13.35 9.42
C LYS A 536 29.83 13.66 9.00
N ALA A 537 30.63 14.21 9.90
CA ALA A 537 32.04 14.48 9.65
C ALA A 537 32.80 13.18 9.31
N PHE A 538 33.70 13.26 8.34
CA PHE A 538 34.55 12.16 7.94
C PHE A 538 36.00 12.40 8.39
N CYS A 539 36.55 11.43 9.11
CA CYS A 539 37.94 11.43 9.55
C CYS A 539 38.67 10.28 8.85
N LYS A 540 39.66 10.59 8.01
CA LYS A 540 40.37 9.63 7.15
C LYS A 540 41.06 8.52 7.94
N ASP A 541 41.69 8.88 9.06
CA ASP A 541 42.43 7.94 9.91
C ASP A 541 41.58 7.36 11.05
N GLY A 542 40.31 7.79 11.14
CA GLY A 542 39.37 7.44 12.20
C GLY A 542 39.73 8.07 13.56
N CYS A 543 38.76 8.09 14.49
CA CYS A 543 39.02 8.47 15.88
C CYS A 543 39.07 7.19 16.74
N ARG A 544 40.13 7.04 17.53
CA ARG A 544 40.41 5.86 18.38
C ARG A 544 39.95 6.10 19.82
N ASN A 545 40.00 5.05 20.64
CA ASN A 545 39.73 5.11 22.07
C ASN A 545 38.39 5.79 22.46
N GLY A 546 37.36 5.64 21.61
CA GLY A 546 36.05 6.25 21.84
C GLY A 546 35.93 7.73 21.44
N GLY A 547 36.92 8.29 20.73
CA GLY A 547 36.85 9.65 20.18
C GLY A 547 35.78 9.80 19.11
N ALA A 548 35.15 10.98 19.06
CA ALA A 548 34.11 11.32 18.09
C ALA A 548 34.66 12.25 17.01
N CYS A 549 34.38 11.96 15.74
CA CYS A 549 34.75 12.85 14.63
C CYS A 549 33.76 14.02 14.60
N ILE A 550 34.22 15.22 14.98
CA ILE A 550 33.37 16.41 15.09
C ILE A 550 33.44 17.31 13.86
N ALA A 551 34.54 17.26 13.11
CA ALA A 551 34.72 17.96 11.85
C ALA A 551 35.67 17.15 10.94
N SER A 552 35.78 17.55 9.68
CA SER A 552 36.65 16.89 8.69
C SER A 552 38.08 16.70 9.23
N ASN A 553 38.48 15.46 9.47
CA ASN A 553 39.75 15.06 10.11
C ASN A 553 40.04 15.68 11.50
N VAL A 554 39.01 16.02 12.27
CA VAL A 554 39.16 16.52 13.66
C VAL A 554 38.40 15.61 14.63
N CYS A 555 39.15 14.97 15.51
CA CYS A 555 38.61 14.12 16.57
C CYS A 555 38.47 14.90 17.89
N ALA A 556 37.31 14.78 18.52
CA ALA A 556 37.12 15.13 19.92
C ALA A 556 37.44 13.90 20.78
N CYS A 557 38.47 14.01 21.60
CA CYS A 557 38.94 12.92 22.43
C CYS A 557 38.23 12.87 23.78
N PRO A 558 37.94 11.65 24.30
CA PRO A 558 37.43 11.50 25.66
C PRO A 558 38.48 11.93 26.69
N GLN A 559 38.03 12.21 27.91
CA GLN A 559 38.94 12.54 29.02
C GLN A 559 39.93 11.38 29.24
N GLY A 560 41.21 11.71 29.39
CA GLY A 560 42.30 10.72 29.49
C GLY A 560 43.03 10.44 28.17
N PHE A 561 42.52 10.89 27.02
CA PHE A 561 43.21 10.71 25.73
C PHE A 561 43.46 12.03 25.00
N THR A 562 44.52 12.06 24.22
CA THR A 562 44.95 13.17 23.36
C THR A 562 45.52 12.66 22.03
N GLY A 563 45.90 13.56 21.14
CA GLY A 563 46.39 13.23 19.78
C GLY A 563 45.39 13.57 18.68
N ALA A 564 45.84 13.50 17.42
CA ALA A 564 45.01 13.87 16.26
C ALA A 564 43.85 12.88 16.01
N SER A 565 44.02 11.65 16.46
CA SER A 565 43.06 10.55 16.38
C SER A 565 42.77 9.94 17.75
N CYS A 566 43.04 10.65 18.83
CA CYS A 566 42.87 10.20 20.22
C CYS A 566 43.69 8.94 20.56
N GLU A 567 44.85 8.83 19.94
CA GLU A 567 45.72 7.65 19.99
C GLU A 567 46.66 7.63 21.21
N THR A 568 46.90 8.79 21.83
CA THR A 568 47.82 8.90 22.97
C THR A 568 47.07 9.01 24.29
N ASP A 569 47.43 8.15 25.23
CA ASP A 569 47.00 8.24 26.62
C ASP A 569 47.64 9.46 27.32
N ILE A 570 46.91 10.10 28.22
CA ILE A 570 47.40 11.19 29.05
C ILE A 570 47.88 10.59 30.37
N ASP A 571 49.19 10.60 30.61
CA ASP A 571 49.72 10.17 31.91
C ASP A 571 49.40 11.19 33.01
N GLU A 572 48.31 10.98 33.75
CA GLU A 572 47.91 11.91 34.82
C GLU A 572 48.89 11.91 36.00
N CYS A 573 49.64 10.81 36.20
CA CYS A 573 50.64 10.69 37.25
C CYS A 573 51.89 11.52 36.93
N ALA A 574 52.37 11.48 35.68
CA ALA A 574 53.51 12.28 35.23
C ALA A 574 53.16 13.77 35.05
N THR A 575 51.91 14.06 34.63
CA THR A 575 51.45 15.44 34.42
C THR A 575 50.95 16.12 35.70
N GLY A 576 50.82 15.39 36.80
CA GLY A 576 50.30 15.91 38.08
C GLY A 576 48.82 16.28 38.03
N ARG A 577 48.06 15.72 37.08
CA ARG A 577 46.62 15.95 36.90
C ARG A 577 45.75 14.92 37.64
N HIS A 578 46.33 14.21 38.60
CA HIS A 578 45.63 13.23 39.42
C HIS A 578 45.10 13.84 40.73
N GLY A 579 43.96 13.34 41.21
CA GLY A 579 43.36 13.69 42.49
C GLY A 579 43.82 12.82 43.67
N CYS A 580 44.85 11.98 43.50
CA CYS A 580 45.32 11.08 44.54
C CYS A 580 45.72 11.83 45.82
N ALA A 581 45.28 11.31 46.97
CA ALA A 581 45.65 11.83 48.28
C ALA A 581 47.14 11.58 48.60
N ASN A 582 47.74 12.42 49.44
CA ASN A 582 49.18 12.37 49.75
C ASN A 582 49.67 11.04 50.38
N ASP A 583 48.75 10.24 50.92
CA ASP A 583 49.01 8.91 51.49
C ASP A 583 48.82 7.76 50.48
N THR A 584 48.53 8.07 49.21
CA THR A 584 48.34 7.10 48.12
C THR A 584 49.34 7.32 46.98
N ILE A 585 49.62 6.27 46.22
CA ILE A 585 50.53 6.29 45.05
C ILE A 585 49.69 6.23 43.77
N CYS A 586 49.95 7.15 42.84
CA CYS A 586 49.32 7.20 41.52
C CYS A 586 49.91 6.14 40.57
N PHE A 587 49.03 5.44 39.84
CA PHE A 587 49.36 4.49 38.78
C PHE A 587 48.63 4.90 37.50
N ASN A 588 49.37 5.14 36.43
CA ASN A 588 48.78 5.48 35.13
C ASN A 588 48.15 4.24 34.48
N LEU A 589 46.99 4.42 33.84
CA LEU A 589 46.25 3.40 33.11
C LEU A 589 45.82 3.97 31.75
N ASP A 590 45.60 3.12 30.76
CA ASP A 590 45.11 3.62 29.46
C ASP A 590 43.69 4.20 29.62
N GLY A 591 43.57 5.52 29.48
CA GLY A 591 42.36 6.31 29.63
C GLY A 591 42.11 6.90 31.02
N GLY A 592 43.08 6.83 31.93
CA GLY A 592 42.98 7.48 33.25
C GLY A 592 44.01 6.98 34.26
N TYR A 593 43.73 7.13 35.56
CA TYR A 593 44.69 6.75 36.61
C TYR A 593 44.02 6.09 37.81
N ASP A 594 44.81 5.34 38.58
CA ASP A 594 44.42 4.65 39.81
C ASP A 594 45.28 5.11 41.00
N CYS A 595 44.69 5.26 42.18
CA CYS A 595 45.39 5.71 43.39
C CYS A 595 45.41 4.58 44.41
N ARG A 596 46.57 3.95 44.63
CA ARG A 596 46.68 2.78 45.52
C ARG A 596 47.37 3.12 46.83
N CYS A 597 46.83 2.57 47.92
CA CYS A 597 47.45 2.64 49.23
C CYS A 597 48.66 1.68 49.30
N PRO A 598 49.83 2.12 49.81
CA PRO A 598 50.93 1.22 50.11
C PRO A 598 50.51 0.19 51.17
N HIS A 599 50.81 -1.09 50.93
CA HIS A 599 50.44 -2.18 51.84
C HIS A 599 50.94 -1.91 53.28
N GLY A 600 50.03 -2.00 54.26
CA GLY A 600 50.36 -1.95 55.69
C GLY A 600 50.12 -0.62 56.40
N LYS A 601 49.44 0.36 55.78
CA LYS A 601 48.95 1.58 56.43
C LYS A 601 47.47 1.81 56.12
N ASN A 602 46.76 2.44 57.05
CA ASN A 602 45.40 2.92 56.81
C ASN A 602 45.48 4.24 56.04
N CYS A 603 44.89 4.28 54.85
CA CYS A 603 44.81 5.49 54.05
C CYS A 603 43.46 6.20 54.25
N THR A 604 43.40 7.50 53.95
CA THR A 604 42.24 8.40 54.16
C THR A 604 40.97 8.04 53.36
N GLY A 605 40.96 6.93 52.62
CA GLY A 605 39.81 6.40 51.89
C GLY A 605 39.31 5.02 52.34
N ASP A 606 39.89 4.42 53.39
CA ASP A 606 39.50 3.09 53.88
C ASP A 606 38.18 3.14 54.68
N CYS A 607 37.31 2.15 54.49
CA CYS A 607 36.00 2.04 55.11
C CYS A 607 36.03 1.05 56.27
N VAL A 608 35.29 1.31 57.35
CA VAL A 608 35.13 0.35 58.45
C VAL A 608 33.78 -0.35 58.30
N HIS A 609 33.79 -1.69 58.16
CA HIS A 609 32.58 -2.51 58.06
C HIS A 609 32.67 -3.70 59.02
N GLU A 610 31.70 -3.80 59.94
CA GLU A 610 31.63 -4.85 60.99
C GLU A 610 32.93 -5.05 61.79
N GLY A 611 33.61 -3.94 62.12
CA GLY A 611 34.85 -3.97 62.90
C GLY A 611 36.11 -4.39 62.12
N LYS A 612 36.00 -4.67 60.81
CA LYS A 612 37.13 -4.91 59.90
C LYS A 612 37.37 -3.68 59.03
N ILE A 613 38.62 -3.34 58.79
CA ILE A 613 39.01 -2.27 57.86
C ILE A 613 38.98 -2.84 56.43
N LYS A 614 38.27 -2.16 55.55
CA LYS A 614 38.15 -2.45 54.12
C LYS A 614 38.82 -1.33 53.34
N HIS A 615 39.78 -1.67 52.49
CA HIS A 615 40.56 -0.67 51.78
C HIS A 615 39.75 0.04 50.69
N ASN A 616 40.08 1.29 50.37
CA ASN A 616 39.42 2.03 49.28
C ASN A 616 39.48 1.24 47.96
N GLY A 617 38.33 1.00 47.32
CA GLY A 617 38.17 0.16 46.13
C GLY A 617 37.98 -1.34 46.40
N GLN A 618 38.13 -1.80 47.64
CA GLN A 618 37.91 -3.22 47.98
C GLN A 618 36.43 -3.57 47.86
N ILE A 619 36.15 -4.71 47.20
CA ILE A 619 34.81 -5.26 47.01
C ILE A 619 34.66 -6.54 47.85
N TRP A 620 33.53 -6.71 48.53
CA TRP A 620 33.20 -7.92 49.28
C TRP A 620 31.70 -8.20 49.25
N VAL A 621 31.32 -9.46 49.51
CA VAL A 621 29.93 -9.89 49.67
C VAL A 621 29.58 -9.89 51.14
N LEU A 622 28.35 -9.48 51.50
CA LEU A 622 27.89 -9.51 52.89
C LEU A 622 27.66 -10.95 53.37
N GLU A 623 28.08 -11.27 54.60
CA GLU A 623 27.85 -12.60 55.19
C GLU A 623 26.35 -12.84 55.47
N ASN A 624 25.58 -11.77 55.75
CA ASN A 624 24.14 -11.83 56.01
C ASN A 624 23.25 -11.73 54.75
N ASP A 625 23.77 -11.17 53.65
CA ASP A 625 23.05 -11.04 52.38
C ASP A 625 24.00 -11.31 51.20
N ARG A 626 24.00 -12.56 50.76
CA ARG A 626 24.90 -13.08 49.72
C ARG A 626 24.65 -12.46 48.35
N CYS A 627 23.52 -11.79 48.16
CA CYS A 627 23.12 -11.17 46.90
C CYS A 627 23.56 -9.70 46.80
N SER A 628 24.15 -9.16 47.88
CA SER A 628 24.59 -7.79 47.97
C SER A 628 26.12 -7.74 47.97
N VAL A 629 26.66 -7.00 47.01
CA VAL A 629 28.08 -6.72 46.84
C VAL A 629 28.33 -5.31 47.34
N CYS A 630 29.18 -5.20 48.36
CA CYS A 630 29.61 -3.94 48.93
C CYS A 630 31.00 -3.58 48.43
N SER A 631 31.21 -2.32 48.09
CA SER A 631 32.53 -1.77 47.83
C SER A 631 32.81 -0.64 48.81
N CYS A 632 34.08 -0.47 49.16
CA CYS A 632 34.52 0.73 49.84
C CYS A 632 34.83 1.79 48.78
N GLN A 633 34.14 2.91 48.82
CA GLN A 633 34.43 4.07 47.97
C GLN A 633 34.63 5.28 48.87
N THR A 634 35.86 5.77 48.91
CA THR A 634 36.26 7.03 49.56
C THR A 634 35.75 7.17 51.00
N GLY A 635 35.91 6.11 51.81
CA GLY A 635 35.51 6.07 53.22
C GLY A 635 34.06 5.65 53.49
N TYR A 636 33.25 5.46 52.44
CA TYR A 636 31.87 4.99 52.54
C TYR A 636 31.70 3.57 52.00
N VAL A 637 30.99 2.74 52.77
CA VAL A 637 30.59 1.41 52.32
C VAL A 637 29.36 1.56 51.44
N MET A 638 29.53 1.29 50.15
CA MET A 638 28.46 1.33 49.16
C MET A 638 28.06 -0.10 48.80
N CYS A 639 26.88 -0.52 49.26
CA CYS A 639 26.34 -1.83 48.95
C CYS A 639 25.31 -1.72 47.83
N ARG A 640 25.44 -2.58 46.83
CA ARG A 640 24.45 -2.76 45.77
C ARG A 640 24.15 -4.23 45.58
N ARG A 641 22.98 -4.53 45.04
CA ARG A 641 22.67 -5.88 44.59
C ARG A 641 23.63 -6.28 43.46
N MET A 642 24.02 -7.54 43.42
CA MET A 642 24.87 -8.04 42.34
C MET A 642 24.19 -7.86 40.98
N VAL A 643 24.95 -7.42 39.98
CA VAL A 643 24.49 -7.33 38.59
C VAL A 643 24.63 -8.72 37.98
N CYS A 644 23.54 -9.21 37.38
CA CYS A 644 23.45 -10.55 36.85
C CYS A 644 24.04 -10.63 35.44
N ASP A 645 25.09 -11.42 35.27
CA ASP A 645 25.66 -11.74 33.96
C ASP A 645 25.30 -13.19 33.60
N CYS A 646 24.27 -13.35 32.79
CA CYS A 646 23.72 -14.65 32.43
C CYS A 646 24.57 -15.43 31.41
N GLU A 647 25.64 -14.82 30.86
CA GLU A 647 26.61 -15.53 30.01
C GLU A 647 27.61 -16.34 30.84
N ASN A 648 27.74 -16.04 32.15
CA ASN A 648 28.63 -16.74 33.06
C ASN A 648 27.96 -18.00 33.67
N PRO A 649 28.47 -19.21 33.39
CA PRO A 649 27.85 -20.47 33.84
C PRO A 649 27.93 -20.73 35.35
N THR A 650 28.56 -19.84 36.13
CA THR A 650 28.74 -19.97 37.59
C THR A 650 27.90 -18.99 38.42
N VAL A 651 26.94 -18.29 37.79
CA VAL A 651 26.08 -17.31 38.45
C VAL A 651 25.17 -17.95 39.52
N ASP A 652 25.07 -17.33 40.71
CA ASP A 652 24.19 -17.83 41.79
C ASP A 652 22.73 -17.56 41.43
N LEU A 653 22.05 -18.59 40.92
CA LEU A 653 20.64 -18.56 40.48
C LEU A 653 19.67 -18.14 41.59
N PHE A 654 20.05 -18.26 42.88
CA PHE A 654 19.23 -17.77 43.99
C PHE A 654 19.20 -16.23 44.03
N CYS A 655 20.30 -15.59 43.65
CA CYS A 655 20.43 -14.13 43.65
C CYS A 655 20.12 -13.53 42.26
N CYS A 656 20.21 -14.32 41.18
CA CYS A 656 19.87 -13.96 39.80
C CYS A 656 18.82 -14.92 39.19
N PRO A 657 17.53 -14.82 39.60
CA PRO A 657 16.47 -15.68 39.09
C PRO A 657 16.15 -15.44 37.60
N GLU A 658 16.51 -14.28 37.06
CA GLU A 658 16.39 -13.91 35.63
C GLU A 658 17.37 -14.66 34.72
N CYS A 659 18.45 -15.22 35.28
CA CYS A 659 19.38 -16.09 34.56
C CYS A 659 19.00 -17.57 34.66
N ASP A 660 17.89 -17.92 35.33
CA ASP A 660 17.37 -19.29 35.34
C ASP A 660 16.64 -19.58 34.02
N PRO A 661 17.18 -20.44 33.13
CA PRO A 661 16.53 -20.76 31.85
C PRO A 661 15.18 -21.47 32.00
N ARG A 662 14.77 -21.84 33.24
CA ARG A 662 13.46 -22.43 33.54
C ARG A 662 12.35 -21.40 33.78
N LEU A 663 12.67 -20.14 34.13
CA LEU A 663 11.67 -19.09 34.38
C LEU A 663 11.50 -18.14 33.20
N SER A 664 12.54 -17.91 32.38
CA SER A 664 12.45 -17.17 31.12
C SER A 664 11.76 -17.95 30.00
N SER A 665 11.47 -19.23 30.23
CA SER A 665 10.86 -20.14 29.26
C SER A 665 9.35 -20.28 29.40
N GLN A 666 8.68 -19.45 30.19
CA GLN A 666 7.22 -19.47 30.33
C GLN A 666 6.56 -18.33 29.58
N CYS A 667 5.53 -18.63 28.79
CA CYS A 667 4.77 -17.66 28.02
C CYS A 667 3.39 -17.43 28.65
N LEU A 668 2.95 -16.17 28.70
CA LEU A 668 1.66 -15.79 29.25
C LEU A 668 0.58 -15.83 28.14
N HIS A 669 -0.54 -16.49 28.42
CA HIS A 669 -1.72 -16.46 27.55
C HIS A 669 -2.34 -15.04 27.52
N GLN A 670 -3.03 -14.65 26.43
CA GLN A 670 -3.60 -13.29 26.30
C GLN A 670 -4.62 -12.91 27.38
N ASN A 671 -5.24 -13.88 28.06
CA ASN A 671 -6.14 -13.62 29.19
C ASN A 671 -5.39 -13.30 30.50
N GLY A 672 -4.06 -13.40 30.52
CA GLY A 672 -3.20 -13.01 31.64
C GLY A 672 -3.18 -13.98 32.83
N GLU A 673 -3.97 -15.05 32.81
CA GLU A 673 -4.14 -15.95 33.96
C GLU A 673 -3.49 -17.33 33.80
N ILE A 674 -3.15 -17.72 32.56
CA ILE A 674 -2.63 -19.05 32.24
C ILE A 674 -1.19 -18.93 31.72
N LEU A 675 -0.28 -19.70 32.32
CA LEU A 675 1.15 -19.76 31.97
C LEU A 675 1.45 -21.08 31.26
N TYR A 676 2.11 -21.01 30.10
CA TYR A 676 2.56 -22.14 29.31
C TYR A 676 4.08 -22.29 29.40
N ASN A 677 4.58 -23.52 29.51
CA ASN A 677 6.02 -23.77 29.49
C ASN A 677 6.55 -23.82 28.05
N SER A 678 7.83 -23.56 27.86
CA SER A 678 8.47 -23.62 26.55
C SER A 678 8.37 -25.03 25.96
N GLY A 679 7.77 -25.13 24.77
CA GLY A 679 7.43 -26.37 24.09
C GLY A 679 5.94 -26.67 24.09
N ASP A 680 5.17 -26.07 25.00
CA ASP A 680 3.72 -26.27 25.06
C ASP A 680 3.04 -25.61 23.85
N THR A 681 2.02 -26.29 23.33
CA THR A 681 1.18 -25.80 22.24
C THR A 681 -0.27 -25.71 22.67
N TRP A 682 -0.95 -24.63 22.31
CA TRP A 682 -2.39 -24.47 22.51
C TRP A 682 -3.03 -23.89 21.24
N VAL A 683 -4.35 -23.98 21.15
CA VAL A 683 -5.13 -23.38 20.06
C VAL A 683 -5.86 -22.17 20.59
N GLN A 684 -5.73 -21.04 19.91
CA GLN A 684 -6.37 -19.78 20.27
C GLN A 684 -6.78 -19.04 19.01
N ASN A 685 -8.04 -18.57 18.93
CA ASN A 685 -8.58 -17.83 17.78
C ASN A 685 -8.26 -18.47 16.41
N CYS A 686 -8.39 -19.80 16.32
CA CYS A 686 -8.09 -20.60 15.11
C CYS A 686 -6.65 -20.53 14.60
N GLN A 687 -5.72 -20.23 15.52
CA GLN A 687 -4.29 -20.34 15.32
C GLN A 687 -3.72 -21.34 16.32
N GLN A 688 -2.76 -22.14 15.87
CA GLN A 688 -1.97 -22.99 16.76
C GLN A 688 -0.77 -22.17 17.21
N CYS A 689 -0.70 -21.96 18.52
CA CYS A 689 0.36 -21.21 19.17
C CYS A 689 1.31 -22.15 19.91
N ARG A 690 2.59 -21.81 19.93
CA ARG A 690 3.62 -22.51 20.69
C ARG A 690 4.43 -21.52 21.50
N CYS A 691 4.67 -21.86 22.76
CA CYS A 691 5.62 -21.13 23.59
C CYS A 691 7.04 -21.58 23.26
N LEU A 692 7.91 -20.65 22.89
CA LEU A 692 9.34 -20.89 22.67
C LEU A 692 10.13 -19.89 23.52
N GLN A 693 10.69 -20.37 24.62
CA GLN A 693 11.63 -19.61 25.45
C GLN A 693 11.14 -18.20 25.83
N GLY A 694 9.84 -18.08 26.17
CA GLY A 694 9.22 -16.82 26.60
C GLY A 694 8.49 -16.05 25.50
N GLU A 695 8.65 -16.45 24.23
CA GLU A 695 7.91 -15.88 23.09
C GLU A 695 6.79 -16.80 22.60
N VAL A 696 5.65 -16.20 22.23
CA VAL A 696 4.49 -16.92 21.67
C VAL A 696 4.52 -16.80 20.15
N ASP A 697 4.68 -17.93 19.47
CA ASP A 697 4.61 -18.01 18.01
C ASP A 697 3.31 -18.70 17.59
N CYS A 698 2.50 -18.05 16.75
CA CYS A 698 1.17 -18.52 16.34
C CYS A 698 1.07 -18.60 14.82
N TRP A 699 0.55 -19.72 14.31
CA TRP A 699 0.28 -19.92 12.88
C TRP A 699 -1.15 -20.40 12.64
N PRO A 700 -1.72 -20.17 11.44
CA PRO A 700 -3.07 -20.65 11.10
C PRO A 700 -3.17 -22.16 11.30
N LEU A 701 -4.21 -22.62 12.00
CA LEU A 701 -4.43 -24.05 12.27
C LEU A 701 -4.66 -24.79 10.94
N PRO A 702 -3.81 -25.76 10.56
CA PRO A 702 -4.03 -26.54 9.35
C PRO A 702 -5.13 -27.57 9.60
N CYS A 703 -6.32 -27.35 9.04
CA CYS A 703 -7.39 -28.34 9.11
C CYS A 703 -7.10 -29.52 8.17
N PRO A 704 -7.38 -30.76 8.59
CA PRO A 704 -7.26 -31.92 7.72
C PRO A 704 -8.21 -31.77 6.52
N GLU A 705 -7.75 -32.15 5.31
CA GLU A 705 -8.62 -32.18 4.13
C GLU A 705 -9.71 -33.25 4.33
N THR A 706 -10.92 -32.80 4.67
CA THR A 706 -12.09 -33.67 4.82
C THR A 706 -12.82 -33.73 3.48
N GLU A 707 -12.68 -34.83 2.74
CA GLU A 707 -13.53 -35.13 1.59
C GLU A 707 -14.92 -35.57 2.08
N CYS A 708 -15.81 -34.62 2.36
CA CYS A 708 -17.21 -34.91 2.68
C CYS A 708 -18.19 -34.04 1.91
N GLU A 709 -19.39 -34.58 1.69
CA GLU A 709 -20.42 -33.98 0.82
C GLU A 709 -21.11 -32.77 1.48
N PHE A 710 -21.14 -32.72 2.82
CA PHE A 710 -21.72 -31.66 3.62
C PHE A 710 -20.86 -31.35 4.85
N SER A 711 -20.53 -30.06 5.06
CA SER A 711 -19.72 -29.60 6.19
C SER A 711 -20.38 -28.47 6.98
N VAL A 712 -20.19 -28.49 8.30
CA VAL A 712 -20.61 -27.44 9.24
C VAL A 712 -19.40 -26.94 10.02
N LEU A 713 -19.35 -25.65 10.35
CA LEU A 713 -18.32 -25.09 11.24
C LEU A 713 -19.00 -24.64 12.56
N PRO A 714 -18.94 -25.45 13.62
CA PRO A 714 -19.55 -25.11 14.90
C PRO A 714 -18.95 -23.82 15.50
N GLU A 715 -19.75 -23.02 16.22
CA GLU A 715 -19.36 -21.70 16.76
C GLU A 715 -18.15 -21.69 17.72
N ASN A 716 -17.66 -22.86 18.17
CA ASN A 716 -16.50 -23.00 19.06
C ASN A 716 -15.39 -23.91 18.50
N GLU A 717 -15.45 -24.28 17.22
CA GLU A 717 -14.46 -25.14 16.57
C GLU A 717 -13.87 -24.47 15.33
N CYS A 718 -12.58 -24.69 15.11
CA CYS A 718 -11.82 -24.02 14.06
C CYS A 718 -11.72 -24.81 12.76
N CYS A 719 -12.19 -26.05 12.75
CA CYS A 719 -12.18 -26.91 11.56
C CYS A 719 -13.59 -27.42 11.24
N PRO A 720 -13.94 -27.50 9.95
CA PRO A 720 -15.24 -27.98 9.53
C PRO A 720 -15.38 -29.48 9.81
N HIS A 721 -16.55 -29.89 10.29
CA HIS A 721 -16.91 -31.28 10.52
C HIS A 721 -17.93 -31.76 9.49
N CYS A 722 -17.80 -33.03 9.11
CA CYS A 722 -18.71 -33.66 8.16
C CYS A 722 -20.05 -33.99 8.85
N VAL A 723 -21.14 -33.52 8.26
CA VAL A 723 -22.49 -33.84 8.72
C VAL A 723 -23.20 -34.72 7.69
N THR A 724 -24.08 -35.59 8.18
CA THR A 724 -24.88 -36.47 7.32
C THR A 724 -26.22 -35.84 6.92
N ASP A 725 -26.70 -34.85 7.69
CA ASP A 725 -27.92 -34.10 7.40
C ASP A 725 -27.59 -32.82 6.62
N PRO A 726 -28.05 -32.68 5.35
CA PRO A 726 -27.84 -31.47 4.55
C PRO A 726 -28.41 -30.22 5.23
N CYS A 727 -29.44 -30.35 6.06
CA CYS A 727 -30.09 -29.22 6.68
C CYS A 727 -29.23 -28.52 7.73
N GLN A 728 -28.27 -29.23 8.32
CA GLN A 728 -27.35 -28.70 9.34
C GLN A 728 -26.04 -28.15 8.76
N ALA A 729 -25.79 -28.29 7.46
CA ALA A 729 -24.54 -27.85 6.83
C ALA A 729 -24.57 -26.37 6.43
N ASP A 730 -23.49 -25.65 6.78
CA ASP A 730 -23.25 -24.25 6.40
C ASP A 730 -22.77 -24.13 4.96
N THR A 731 -22.00 -25.11 4.49
CA THR A 731 -21.43 -25.16 3.14
C THR A 731 -21.82 -26.46 2.46
N ILE A 732 -22.50 -26.35 1.32
CA ILE A 732 -23.01 -27.48 0.54
C ILE A 732 -22.62 -27.31 -0.92
N ARG A 733 -22.09 -28.37 -1.52
CA ARG A 733 -21.88 -28.43 -2.97
C ARG A 733 -23.22 -28.75 -3.63
N ASN A 734 -23.87 -27.73 -4.17
CA ASN A 734 -25.19 -27.86 -4.80
C ASN A 734 -25.13 -28.75 -6.05
N ASP A 735 -25.80 -29.90 -6.00
CA ASP A 735 -26.02 -30.78 -7.13
C ASP A 735 -27.35 -30.41 -7.82
N ILE A 736 -27.22 -29.77 -8.97
CA ILE A 736 -28.36 -29.28 -9.78
C ILE A 736 -29.24 -30.40 -10.34
N THR A 737 -28.82 -31.67 -10.25
CA THR A 737 -29.61 -32.82 -10.70
C THR A 737 -30.65 -33.27 -9.68
N LYS A 738 -30.51 -32.86 -8.41
CA LYS A 738 -31.47 -33.16 -7.34
C LYS A 738 -32.47 -32.01 -7.13
N THR A 739 -33.74 -32.36 -6.96
CA THR A 739 -34.84 -31.42 -6.74
C THR A 739 -35.66 -31.81 -5.52
N CYS A 740 -36.31 -30.84 -4.88
CA CYS A 740 -37.23 -31.05 -3.77
C CYS A 740 -38.65 -30.70 -4.19
N LEU A 741 -39.65 -31.32 -3.57
CA LEU A 741 -41.05 -30.91 -3.74
C LEU A 741 -41.46 -30.06 -2.54
N ASP A 742 -42.04 -28.90 -2.79
CA ASP A 742 -42.68 -28.11 -1.72
C ASP A 742 -44.07 -28.65 -1.38
N GLU A 743 -44.68 -28.11 -0.32
CA GLU A 743 -45.97 -28.57 0.20
C GLU A 743 -47.14 -28.33 -0.78
N THR A 744 -46.93 -27.51 -1.81
CA THR A 744 -47.87 -27.27 -2.91
C THR A 744 -47.58 -28.12 -4.15
N ASN A 745 -46.72 -29.15 -4.01
CA ASN A 745 -46.23 -30.04 -5.07
C ASN A 745 -45.44 -29.33 -6.19
N VAL A 746 -44.88 -28.15 -5.92
CA VAL A 746 -44.02 -27.47 -6.88
C VAL A 746 -42.59 -27.99 -6.74
N VAL A 747 -41.97 -28.35 -7.86
CA VAL A 747 -40.59 -28.83 -7.92
C VAL A 747 -39.64 -27.63 -7.78
N ARG A 748 -38.80 -27.70 -6.75
CA ARG A 748 -37.81 -26.69 -6.37
C ARG A 748 -36.40 -27.23 -6.60
N PHE A 749 -35.56 -26.45 -7.29
CA PHE A 749 -34.17 -26.84 -7.51
C PHE A 749 -33.33 -26.68 -6.24
N THR A 750 -32.29 -27.50 -6.11
CA THR A 750 -31.31 -27.36 -5.03
C THR A 750 -30.72 -25.94 -5.01
N GLY A 751 -30.73 -25.31 -3.83
CA GLY A 751 -30.32 -23.92 -3.58
C GLY A 751 -31.48 -22.93 -3.45
N SER A 752 -32.68 -23.27 -3.93
CA SER A 752 -33.84 -22.39 -3.85
C SER A 752 -34.44 -22.32 -2.44
N SER A 753 -34.82 -21.12 -2.00
CA SER A 753 -35.50 -20.84 -0.74
C SER A 753 -36.89 -20.24 -0.97
N TRP A 754 -37.85 -20.58 -0.11
CA TRP A 754 -39.24 -20.09 -0.17
C TRP A 754 -39.84 -20.02 1.22
N ILE A 755 -40.83 -19.15 1.41
CA ILE A 755 -41.61 -19.08 2.64
C ILE A 755 -42.62 -20.22 2.63
N LYS A 756 -42.70 -20.95 3.75
CA LYS A 756 -43.63 -22.07 3.89
C LYS A 756 -45.08 -21.56 3.85
N HIS A 757 -45.91 -22.21 3.03
CA HIS A 757 -47.29 -21.80 2.83
C HIS A 757 -48.09 -21.87 4.14
N GLY A 758 -48.72 -20.77 4.54
CA GLY A 758 -49.49 -20.66 5.79
C GLY A 758 -48.70 -20.20 7.02
N THR A 759 -47.40 -19.95 6.90
CA THR A 759 -46.55 -19.41 7.99
C THR A 759 -45.63 -18.32 7.45
N GLU A 760 -45.89 -17.05 7.77
CA GLU A 760 -45.09 -15.92 7.26
C GLU A 760 -43.65 -15.90 7.82
N CYS A 761 -43.41 -16.57 8.94
CA CYS A 761 -42.13 -16.59 9.65
C CYS A 761 -41.25 -17.84 9.42
N THR A 762 -41.64 -18.73 8.51
CA THR A 762 -40.88 -19.97 8.25
C THR A 762 -40.29 -19.96 6.86
N LEU A 763 -38.96 -19.96 6.78
CA LEU A 763 -38.20 -20.02 5.53
C LEU A 763 -37.68 -21.44 5.29
N CYS A 764 -38.07 -22.03 4.17
CA CYS A 764 -37.61 -23.33 3.71
C CYS A 764 -36.60 -23.19 2.57
N GLN A 765 -35.64 -24.11 2.50
CA GLN A 765 -34.65 -24.18 1.44
C GLN A 765 -34.46 -25.64 0.97
N CYS A 766 -34.33 -25.85 -0.34
CA CYS A 766 -33.99 -27.15 -0.91
C CYS A 766 -32.48 -27.34 -0.93
N LYS A 767 -31.95 -28.34 -0.23
CA LYS A 767 -30.52 -28.69 -0.17
C LYS A 767 -30.30 -30.14 -0.64
N ASN A 768 -29.71 -30.32 -1.83
CA ASN A 768 -29.44 -31.60 -2.50
C ASN A 768 -30.60 -32.63 -2.46
N GLY A 769 -31.84 -32.17 -2.65
CA GLY A 769 -33.04 -33.02 -2.64
C GLY A 769 -33.79 -33.11 -1.30
N HIS A 770 -33.30 -32.45 -0.24
CA HIS A 770 -33.97 -32.38 1.06
C HIS A 770 -34.53 -30.96 1.32
N VAL A 771 -35.75 -30.88 1.85
CA VAL A 771 -36.37 -29.60 2.25
C VAL A 771 -35.98 -29.30 3.70
N CYS A 772 -35.27 -28.20 3.91
CA CYS A 772 -34.77 -27.75 5.20
C CYS A 772 -35.46 -26.44 5.57
N CYS A 773 -36.27 -26.43 6.62
CA CYS A 773 -37.01 -25.24 7.05
C CYS A 773 -36.50 -24.72 8.39
N SER A 774 -36.36 -23.41 8.49
CA SER A 774 -36.01 -22.69 9.71
C SER A 774 -37.09 -21.66 10.02
N VAL A 775 -37.38 -21.49 11.31
CA VAL A 775 -38.37 -20.53 11.80
C VAL A 775 -37.62 -19.38 12.44
N ASP A 776 -37.96 -18.14 12.07
CA ASP A 776 -37.42 -16.97 12.75
C ASP A 776 -38.20 -16.72 14.05
N PRO A 777 -37.58 -16.90 15.24
CA PRO A 777 -38.26 -16.74 16.51
C PRO A 777 -38.63 -15.28 16.83
N GLN A 778 -38.01 -14.27 16.21
CA GLN A 778 -38.37 -12.87 16.40
C GLN A 778 -39.65 -12.51 15.65
N CYS A 779 -39.84 -13.08 14.46
CA CYS A 779 -41.07 -12.91 13.67
C CYS A 779 -42.31 -13.51 14.36
N LEU A 780 -42.14 -14.57 15.17
CA LEU A 780 -43.20 -15.14 16.01
C LEU A 780 -43.59 -14.27 17.21
N GLN A 781 -42.77 -13.28 17.62
CA GLN A 781 -43.09 -12.37 18.72
C GLN A 781 -43.92 -11.15 18.30
N GLU A 782 -43.96 -10.82 17.00
CA GLU A 782 -44.69 -9.68 16.44
C GLU A 782 -46.04 -10.03 15.78
N LEU A 783 -46.38 -11.32 15.72
CA LEU A 783 -47.71 -11.86 15.35
C LEU A 783 -48.51 -12.24 16.59
#